data_AF-A0AAN0IUP1-F1
#
_entry.id   AF-A0AAN0IUP1-F1
#
_cell.length_a   1.000
_cell.length_b   1.000
_cell.length_c   1.000
_cell.angle_alpha   90.00
_cell.angle_beta   90.00
_cell.angle_gamma   90.00
#
_symmetry.space_group_name_H-M   'P 1'
#
loop_
_entity.id
_entity.type
_entity.pdbx_description
1 polymer ?
#
loop_
_entity_poly.entity_id
_entity_poly.type
_entity_poly.pdbx_seq_one_letter_code
_entity_poly.pdbx_strand_id
1 'polypeptide(L)'
;MRKLVDSVSSLPVERLPLRDFKGLEDCDPPTVKAVLSFSYHSTMGNMDEAFKDVKNIKSKGVWETLAMMCVKTHRLDVAQDTAEELFLSSGRYDLLNQFYQNSGRWQKAVEVAELNDRLHLKNTYYNLAKHSESVGEIKSAIKSYEQSGTHRFEVVRMLINDPEDLSEYNLRAQDKEVQHYWAEHLECSGDLDGAIDQYRACEDYRSVARLLIFMGDTEEAIKVVEETKDKAAAYHVARVFAQSEDWYRVKKAVRFYTMAKCYSHAITVTKDFGMEAELMNLALLSTTEDKIDAAKYFETKSDSKENAILLYHRAGELSKALELCFQYRQYEVLQQIAEELTESTNPETVRRVAEYFIQQEQFEKAVQMLLQSHKLSEALEMCLRYNVIINEELAEKLTPSPAENETVEETNERVKQLNALADGLVSQGSYHLAAMKYTQASNKLQAMKALLKSGDTERVVFFANVSRQKEIYIMAANYLQSLDWRSNPTVMKNIISFYTKGRALEMLSNFYDTCAKVEIEEYQNYEKALAALNEALLVLEKSKGKHVTSIEEKKTFLKRRLELITKFIDIRSSYPDSPDQSIDQCLLLLNDPHIDTALRTGDLYAMIITHYAYQGDHQQAYKYINELRKRQPGVNLTFYIKQQTLDSINKALGTTLGGESEEKEEEEEKGGDEGSDDSIEEVVD
;
A
#
# COMPACT_ATOMS: atom_id res chain seq x y z
N MET A 1 -50.43 -13.35 45.29
CA MET A 1 -51.00 -12.88 44.01
C MET A 1 -51.85 -11.62 44.23
N ARG A 2 -51.17 -10.53 44.56
CA ARG A 2 -51.70 -9.16 44.67
C ARG A 2 -50.77 -8.30 43.80
N LYS A 3 -51.35 -7.34 43.08
CA LYS A 3 -50.72 -6.25 42.31
C LYS A 3 -50.18 -6.61 40.93
N LEU A 4 -51.07 -6.49 39.94
CA LEU A 4 -50.78 -5.97 38.59
C LEU A 4 -52.06 -5.26 38.12
N VAL A 5 -52.40 -4.19 38.83
CA VAL A 5 -53.28 -3.11 38.35
C VAL A 5 -52.32 -1.97 38.00
N ASP A 6 -52.62 -1.26 36.91
CA ASP A 6 -51.91 -0.10 36.34
C ASP A 6 -50.83 -0.39 35.27
N SER A 7 -51.27 -0.67 34.04
CA SER A 7 -50.66 -0.20 32.78
C SER A 7 -51.26 -0.89 31.54
N VAL A 8 -52.42 -0.43 31.07
CA VAL A 8 -52.74 -0.51 29.64
C VAL A 8 -53.17 0.86 29.17
N SER A 9 -52.18 1.51 28.58
CA SER A 9 -52.18 2.74 27.82
C SER A 9 -53.32 2.87 26.81
N SER A 10 -53.84 4.09 26.72
CA SER A 10 -54.57 4.67 25.60
C SER A 10 -54.02 4.25 24.24
N LEU A 11 -54.77 3.42 23.50
CA LEU A 11 -54.58 3.26 22.06
C LEU A 11 -55.29 4.43 21.35
N PRO A 12 -54.63 5.17 20.45
CA PRO A 12 -55.29 6.22 19.68
C PRO A 12 -56.29 5.56 18.72
N VAL A 13 -57.58 5.84 18.90
CA VAL A 13 -58.61 5.44 17.94
C VAL A 13 -58.52 6.41 16.77
N GLU A 14 -57.91 5.98 15.68
CA GLU A 14 -57.86 6.76 14.43
C GLU A 14 -59.17 6.56 13.66
N ARG A 15 -59.93 7.63 13.46
CA ARG A 15 -61.19 7.60 12.70
C ARG A 15 -60.88 7.87 11.23
N LEU A 16 -60.89 6.82 10.41
CA LEU A 16 -60.73 6.94 8.97
C LEU A 16 -62.10 7.07 8.27
N PRO A 17 -62.29 8.09 7.43
CA PRO A 17 -63.51 8.29 6.65
C PRO A 17 -63.60 7.24 5.53
N LEU A 18 -64.83 6.80 5.23
CA LEU A 18 -65.09 5.90 4.09
C LEU A 18 -64.63 6.57 2.78
N ARG A 19 -64.13 5.76 1.83
CA ARG A 19 -63.47 6.26 0.60
C ARG A 19 -64.29 7.28 -0.17
N ASP A 20 -65.60 7.08 -0.23
CA ASP A 20 -66.55 7.93 -0.96
C ASP A 20 -67.13 9.06 -0.08
N PHE A 21 -66.63 9.22 1.15
CA PHE A 21 -67.00 10.26 2.12
C PHE A 21 -65.77 11.03 2.64
N LYS A 22 -64.63 10.88 1.95
CA LYS A 22 -63.40 11.61 2.26
C LYS A 22 -63.59 13.09 1.88
N GLY A 23 -63.19 14.02 2.75
CA GLY A 23 -63.46 15.46 2.64
C GLY A 23 -64.69 15.97 3.42
N LEU A 24 -65.41 15.07 4.11
CA LEU A 24 -66.57 15.40 4.96
C LEU A 24 -66.24 15.42 6.47
N GLU A 25 -64.96 15.25 6.83
CA GLU A 25 -64.54 15.01 8.21
C GLU A 25 -64.73 16.24 9.10
N ASP A 26 -64.49 17.43 8.55
CA ASP A 26 -64.60 18.72 9.24
C ASP A 26 -65.90 19.49 8.89
N CYS A 27 -66.84 18.83 8.21
CA CYS A 27 -68.11 19.45 7.82
C CYS A 27 -69.11 19.48 8.99
N ASP A 28 -69.97 20.51 9.00
CA ASP A 28 -71.01 20.64 10.01
C ASP A 28 -72.03 19.46 9.90
N PRO A 29 -72.58 18.98 11.03
CA PRO A 29 -73.55 17.87 11.03
C PRO A 29 -74.74 18.01 10.06
N PRO A 30 -75.30 19.21 9.80
CA PRO A 30 -76.31 19.42 8.76
C PRO A 30 -75.82 19.03 7.35
N THR A 31 -74.61 19.42 6.99
CA THR A 31 -73.98 19.14 5.70
C THR A 31 -73.74 17.64 5.52
N VAL A 32 -73.22 16.95 6.54
CA VAL A 32 -73.01 15.48 6.49
C VAL A 32 -74.34 14.74 6.29
N LYS A 33 -75.39 15.17 6.99
CA LYS A 33 -76.73 14.58 6.85
C LYS A 33 -77.28 14.80 5.43
N ALA A 34 -77.12 15.99 4.87
CA ALA A 34 -77.57 16.31 3.52
C ALA A 34 -76.87 15.44 2.44
N VAL A 35 -75.58 15.13 2.60
CA VAL A 35 -74.83 14.27 1.66
C VAL A 35 -75.25 12.80 1.77
N LEU A 36 -75.50 12.32 2.98
CA LEU A 36 -76.03 10.97 3.19
C LEU A 36 -77.45 10.84 2.63
N SER A 37 -78.30 11.84 2.85
CA SER A 37 -79.64 11.91 2.26
C SER A 37 -79.59 11.96 0.73
N PHE A 38 -78.66 12.71 0.14
CA PHE A 38 -78.42 12.68 -1.30
C PHE A 38 -78.03 11.29 -1.80
N SER A 39 -77.05 10.64 -1.17
CA SER A 39 -76.59 9.31 -1.59
C SER A 39 -77.74 8.29 -1.52
N TYR A 40 -78.62 8.42 -0.52
CA TYR A 40 -79.82 7.61 -0.38
C TYR A 40 -80.85 7.90 -1.49
N HIS A 41 -81.23 9.16 -1.70
CA HIS A 41 -82.20 9.54 -2.73
C HIS A 41 -81.69 9.25 -4.16
N SER A 42 -80.38 9.41 -4.42
CA SER A 42 -79.73 9.11 -5.70
C SER A 42 -79.71 7.62 -6.03
N THR A 43 -79.55 6.75 -5.02
CA THR A 43 -79.62 5.29 -5.22
C THR A 43 -81.06 4.83 -5.44
N MET A 44 -82.03 5.52 -4.83
CA MET A 44 -83.47 5.25 -5.01
C MET A 44 -84.05 5.85 -6.31
N GLY A 45 -83.31 6.69 -7.02
CA GLY A 45 -83.77 7.34 -8.27
C GLY A 45 -84.69 8.55 -8.08
N ASN A 46 -84.89 9.02 -6.84
CA ASN A 46 -85.70 10.20 -6.52
C ASN A 46 -84.86 11.48 -6.62
N MET A 47 -84.73 12.01 -7.84
CA MET A 47 -83.75 13.06 -8.16
C MET A 47 -84.14 14.45 -7.63
N ASP A 48 -85.43 14.78 -7.60
CA ASP A 48 -85.91 16.08 -7.11
C ASP A 48 -85.67 16.26 -5.61
N GLU A 49 -85.77 15.17 -4.84
CA GLU A 49 -85.51 15.15 -3.41
C GLU A 49 -84.01 15.15 -3.12
N ALA A 50 -83.23 14.35 -3.86
CA ALA A 50 -81.76 14.38 -3.78
C ALA A 50 -81.22 15.80 -4.02
N PHE A 51 -81.76 16.50 -5.02
CA PHE A 51 -81.30 17.85 -5.37
C PHE A 51 -81.65 18.89 -4.29
N LYS A 52 -82.82 18.79 -3.66
CA LYS A 52 -83.21 19.70 -2.55
C LYS A 52 -82.26 19.58 -1.36
N ASP A 53 -81.79 18.38 -1.05
CA ASP A 53 -80.92 18.14 0.08
C ASP A 53 -79.55 18.81 -0.09
N VAL A 54 -79.01 18.85 -1.31
CA VAL A 54 -77.64 19.34 -1.57
C VAL A 54 -77.60 20.79 -2.04
N LYS A 55 -78.70 21.34 -2.58
CA LYS A 55 -78.76 22.70 -3.16
C LYS A 55 -78.23 23.82 -2.26
N ASN A 56 -78.30 23.66 -0.94
CA ASN A 56 -77.86 24.67 0.03
C ASN A 56 -76.46 24.43 0.60
N ILE A 57 -75.79 23.34 0.23
CA ILE A 57 -74.44 23.03 0.69
C ILE A 57 -73.45 23.93 -0.05
N LYS A 58 -72.59 24.62 0.70
CA LYS A 58 -71.57 25.54 0.15
C LYS A 58 -70.13 25.01 0.29
N SER A 59 -69.97 23.82 0.88
CA SER A 59 -68.65 23.24 1.15
C SER A 59 -68.04 22.64 -0.12
N LYS A 60 -66.86 23.15 -0.51
CA LYS A 60 -66.14 22.74 -1.72
C LYS A 60 -65.80 21.24 -1.76
N GLY A 61 -65.32 20.69 -0.64
CA GLY A 61 -64.92 19.27 -0.56
C GLY A 61 -66.09 18.29 -0.70
N VAL A 62 -67.29 18.70 -0.27
CA VAL A 62 -68.51 17.88 -0.39
C VAL A 62 -68.95 17.74 -1.84
N TRP A 63 -68.90 18.85 -2.58
CA TRP A 63 -69.22 18.87 -3.99
C TRP A 63 -68.20 18.12 -4.84
N GLU A 64 -66.91 18.16 -4.50
CA GLU A 64 -65.87 17.34 -5.14
C GLU A 64 -66.17 15.85 -5.04
N THR A 65 -66.57 15.38 -3.87
CA THR A 65 -66.90 13.98 -3.61
C THR A 65 -68.18 13.54 -4.34
N LEU A 66 -69.18 14.42 -4.40
CA LEU A 66 -70.41 14.22 -5.16
C LEU A 66 -70.13 14.04 -6.66
N ALA A 67 -69.30 14.93 -7.21
CA ALA A 67 -68.97 14.95 -8.63
C ALA A 67 -68.14 13.72 -9.02
N MET A 68 -67.22 13.28 -8.15
CA MET A 68 -66.47 12.04 -8.33
C MET A 68 -67.39 10.81 -8.38
N MET A 69 -68.45 10.77 -7.56
CA MET A 69 -69.42 9.68 -7.56
C MET A 69 -70.26 9.63 -8.84
N CYS A 70 -70.66 10.78 -9.39
CA CYS A 70 -71.38 10.85 -10.66
C CYS A 70 -70.54 10.32 -11.84
N VAL A 71 -69.25 10.66 -11.88
CA VAL A 71 -68.32 10.15 -12.92
C VAL A 71 -68.12 8.64 -12.80
N LYS A 72 -67.91 8.12 -11.59
CA LYS A 72 -67.70 6.67 -11.34
C LYS A 72 -68.93 5.82 -11.64
N THR A 73 -70.13 6.36 -11.48
CA THR A 73 -71.38 5.62 -11.67
C THR A 73 -71.96 5.74 -13.07
N HIS A 74 -71.28 6.45 -14.00
CA HIS A 74 -71.75 6.74 -15.36
C HIS A 74 -73.15 7.39 -15.43
N ARG A 75 -73.60 8.02 -14.34
CA ARG A 75 -74.90 8.68 -14.20
C ARG A 75 -74.75 10.18 -14.46
N LEU A 76 -74.64 10.51 -15.75
CA LEU A 76 -74.34 11.85 -16.28
C LEU A 76 -75.58 12.75 -16.41
N ASP A 77 -76.77 12.17 -16.29
CA ASP A 77 -78.10 12.76 -16.34
C ASP A 77 -78.38 13.76 -15.21
N VAL A 78 -77.72 13.58 -14.05
CA VAL A 78 -77.93 14.39 -12.85
C VAL A 78 -77.16 15.72 -12.87
N ALA A 79 -76.19 15.87 -13.78
CA ALA A 79 -75.07 16.76 -13.53
C ALA A 79 -74.52 17.49 -14.77
N GLN A 80 -75.26 17.56 -15.89
CA GLN A 80 -74.71 18.16 -17.12
C GLN A 80 -74.29 19.62 -16.98
N ASP A 81 -75.13 20.46 -16.37
CA ASP A 81 -74.84 21.90 -16.24
C ASP A 81 -74.15 22.23 -14.91
N THR A 82 -74.50 21.51 -13.85
CA THR A 82 -73.96 21.75 -12.50
C THR A 82 -72.59 21.11 -12.29
N ALA A 83 -72.32 19.89 -12.78
CA ALA A 83 -71.00 19.28 -12.57
C ALA A 83 -69.89 19.98 -13.33
N GLU A 84 -70.18 20.56 -14.51
CA GLU A 84 -69.21 21.37 -15.27
C GLU A 84 -68.73 22.57 -14.43
N GLU A 85 -69.66 23.36 -13.86
CA GLU A 85 -69.33 24.47 -12.96
C GLU A 85 -68.63 24.01 -11.66
N LEU A 86 -69.00 22.84 -11.14
CA LEU A 86 -68.43 22.29 -9.91
C LEU A 86 -67.00 21.78 -10.11
N PHE A 87 -66.69 21.12 -11.23
CA PHE A 87 -65.32 20.70 -11.52
C PHE A 87 -64.41 21.91 -11.83
N LEU A 88 -64.96 22.93 -12.48
CA LEU A 88 -64.25 24.20 -12.72
C LEU A 88 -63.95 24.95 -11.41
N SER A 89 -64.93 25.05 -10.50
CA SER A 89 -64.75 25.71 -9.21
C SER A 89 -63.90 24.89 -8.23
N SER A 90 -63.89 23.56 -8.35
CA SER A 90 -63.00 22.69 -7.58
C SER A 90 -61.55 22.72 -8.05
N GLY A 91 -61.31 23.04 -9.33
CA GLY A 91 -59.98 22.98 -9.96
C GLY A 91 -59.55 21.55 -10.30
N ARG A 92 -60.49 20.59 -10.29
CA ARG A 92 -60.26 19.17 -10.62
C ARG A 92 -60.58 18.89 -12.08
N TYR A 93 -59.70 19.40 -12.95
CA TYR A 93 -59.82 19.28 -14.41
C TYR A 93 -59.66 17.83 -14.91
N ASP A 94 -59.03 16.96 -14.13
CA ASP A 94 -58.91 15.52 -14.39
C ASP A 94 -60.27 14.81 -14.42
N LEU A 95 -61.12 15.12 -13.44
CA LEU A 95 -62.48 14.58 -13.37
C LEU A 95 -63.42 15.22 -14.38
N LEU A 96 -63.22 16.51 -14.68
CA LEU A 96 -63.95 17.21 -15.75
C LEU A 96 -63.67 16.60 -17.13
N ASN A 97 -62.41 16.30 -17.41
CA ASN A 97 -61.98 15.64 -18.64
C ASN A 97 -62.63 14.26 -18.77
N GLN A 98 -62.58 13.43 -17.72
CA GLN A 98 -63.26 12.12 -17.70
C GLN A 98 -64.79 12.24 -17.85
N PHE A 99 -65.39 13.26 -17.23
CA PHE A 99 -66.82 13.53 -17.36
C PHE A 99 -67.21 13.85 -18.81
N TYR A 100 -66.45 14.70 -19.51
CA TYR A 100 -66.72 15.00 -20.91
C TYR A 100 -66.51 13.81 -21.84
N GLN A 101 -65.49 12.97 -21.59
CA GLN A 101 -65.27 11.73 -22.34
C GLN A 101 -66.47 10.77 -22.19
N ASN A 102 -66.90 10.54 -20.96
CA ASN A 102 -68.06 9.68 -20.67
C ASN A 102 -69.37 10.25 -21.25
N SER A 103 -69.46 11.57 -21.40
CA SER A 103 -70.61 12.26 -21.99
C SER A 103 -70.58 12.34 -23.52
N GLY A 104 -69.55 11.79 -24.18
CA GLY A 104 -69.34 11.89 -25.63
C GLY A 104 -69.01 13.32 -26.12
N ARG A 105 -68.75 14.26 -25.21
CA ARG A 105 -68.40 15.66 -25.52
C ARG A 105 -66.89 15.79 -25.75
N TRP A 106 -66.38 15.06 -26.75
CA TRP A 106 -64.95 14.90 -26.98
C TRP A 106 -64.21 16.21 -27.26
N GLN A 107 -64.81 17.15 -27.99
CA GLN A 107 -64.20 18.45 -28.28
C GLN A 107 -63.90 19.25 -26.99
N LYS A 108 -64.86 19.31 -26.07
CA LYS A 108 -64.68 19.92 -24.75
C LYS A 108 -63.68 19.15 -23.89
N ALA A 109 -63.66 17.82 -23.98
CA ALA A 109 -62.71 16.99 -23.26
C ALA A 109 -61.26 17.31 -23.67
N VAL A 110 -61.01 17.44 -24.98
CA VAL A 110 -59.69 17.80 -25.52
C VAL A 110 -59.31 19.23 -25.12
N GLU A 111 -60.21 20.21 -25.24
CA GLU A 111 -59.95 21.60 -24.84
C GLU A 111 -59.56 21.70 -23.35
N VAL A 112 -60.25 20.98 -22.47
CA VAL A 112 -59.90 20.94 -21.04
C VAL A 112 -58.56 20.24 -20.82
N ALA A 113 -58.28 19.16 -21.54
CA ALA A 113 -57.01 18.45 -21.46
C ALA A 113 -55.82 19.31 -21.94
N GLU A 114 -55.99 20.12 -22.99
CA GLU A 114 -54.93 20.99 -23.53
C GLU A 114 -54.60 22.16 -22.61
N LEU A 115 -55.64 22.79 -22.08
CA LEU A 115 -55.51 24.00 -21.26
C LEU A 115 -55.14 23.68 -19.82
N ASN A 116 -55.78 22.68 -19.21
CA ASN A 116 -55.77 22.49 -17.77
C ASN A 116 -55.39 21.08 -17.28
N ASP A 117 -55.55 20.03 -18.10
CA ASP A 117 -55.28 18.62 -17.73
C ASP A 117 -54.31 17.93 -18.71
N ARG A 118 -53.12 18.53 -18.87
CA ARG A 118 -52.09 18.07 -19.82
C ARG A 118 -51.60 16.64 -19.55
N LEU A 119 -51.72 16.16 -18.31
CA LEU A 119 -51.27 14.83 -17.91
C LEU A 119 -52.12 13.73 -18.57
N HIS A 120 -53.42 13.97 -18.75
CA HIS A 120 -54.32 13.00 -19.40
C HIS A 120 -54.57 13.27 -20.89
N LEU A 121 -54.00 14.34 -21.46
CA LEU A 121 -54.21 14.72 -22.87
C LEU A 121 -54.02 13.57 -23.87
N LYS A 122 -52.94 12.80 -23.74
CA LYS A 122 -52.69 11.63 -24.61
C LYS A 122 -53.74 10.53 -24.42
N ASN A 123 -54.18 10.30 -23.20
CA ASN A 123 -55.22 9.32 -22.89
C ASN A 123 -56.59 9.76 -23.44
N THR A 124 -56.92 11.05 -23.32
CA THR A 124 -58.12 11.65 -23.93
C THR A 124 -58.11 11.47 -25.44
N TYR A 125 -56.99 11.75 -26.12
CA TYR A 125 -56.85 11.51 -27.55
C TYR A 125 -56.95 10.02 -27.92
N TYR A 126 -56.40 9.13 -27.10
CA TYR A 126 -56.50 7.68 -27.31
C TYR A 126 -57.95 7.17 -27.22
N ASN A 127 -58.70 7.62 -26.21
CA ASN A 127 -60.11 7.24 -26.04
C ASN A 127 -61.00 7.86 -27.12
N LEU A 128 -60.70 9.09 -27.55
CA LEU A 128 -61.33 9.71 -28.71
C LEU A 128 -61.06 8.89 -29.97
N ALA A 129 -59.82 8.47 -30.21
CA ALA A 129 -59.45 7.66 -31.35
C ALA A 129 -60.21 6.32 -31.37
N LYS A 130 -60.31 5.63 -30.24
CA LYS A 130 -61.11 4.40 -30.09
C LYS A 130 -62.59 4.61 -30.38
N HIS A 131 -63.14 5.75 -29.96
CA HIS A 131 -64.52 6.10 -30.25
C HIS A 131 -64.71 6.40 -31.74
N SER A 132 -63.81 7.15 -32.37
CA SER A 132 -63.85 7.39 -33.82
C SER A 132 -63.68 6.08 -34.61
N GLU A 133 -62.84 5.16 -34.15
CA GLU A 133 -62.68 3.82 -34.72
C GLU A 133 -63.99 3.03 -34.63
N SER A 134 -64.65 3.01 -33.46
CA SER A 134 -65.91 2.27 -33.29
C SER A 134 -67.08 2.85 -34.09
N VAL A 135 -67.04 4.14 -34.39
CA VAL A 135 -68.01 4.83 -35.27
C VAL A 135 -67.70 4.58 -36.76
N GLY A 136 -66.50 4.10 -37.11
CA GLY A 136 -66.06 3.86 -38.49
C GLY A 136 -65.44 5.08 -39.16
N GLU A 137 -65.13 6.14 -38.42
CA GLU A 137 -64.44 7.34 -38.94
C GLU A 137 -62.91 7.16 -38.94
N ILE A 138 -62.41 6.35 -39.87
CA ILE A 138 -60.99 5.96 -39.95
C ILE A 138 -60.05 7.18 -40.00
N LYS A 139 -60.33 8.19 -40.83
CA LYS A 139 -59.47 9.38 -40.96
C LYS A 139 -59.38 10.21 -39.68
N SER A 140 -60.49 10.33 -38.95
CA SER A 140 -60.56 11.01 -37.65
C SER A 140 -59.82 10.21 -36.57
N ALA A 141 -59.95 8.88 -36.62
CA ALA A 141 -59.28 7.96 -35.70
C ALA A 141 -57.75 8.01 -35.87
N ILE A 142 -57.24 7.99 -37.12
CA ILE A 142 -55.80 8.12 -37.41
C ILE A 142 -55.23 9.40 -36.78
N LYS A 143 -55.86 10.55 -37.06
CA LYS A 143 -55.42 11.84 -36.51
C LYS A 143 -55.40 11.83 -34.98
N SER A 144 -56.40 11.21 -34.36
CA SER A 144 -56.50 11.12 -32.90
C SER A 144 -55.45 10.16 -32.31
N TYR A 145 -55.13 9.06 -33.01
CA TYR A 145 -54.05 8.14 -32.62
C TYR A 145 -52.65 8.73 -32.81
N GLU A 146 -52.45 9.58 -33.82
CA GLU A 146 -51.22 10.38 -33.97
C GLU A 146 -51.06 11.35 -32.79
N GLN A 147 -52.15 12.00 -32.37
CA GLN A 147 -52.16 12.92 -31.24
C GLN A 147 -51.95 12.22 -29.87
N SER A 148 -52.41 10.96 -29.73
CA SER A 148 -52.11 10.15 -28.54
C SER A 148 -50.69 9.58 -28.53
N GLY A 149 -50.04 9.51 -29.69
CA GLY A 149 -48.73 8.88 -29.88
C GLY A 149 -48.78 7.35 -29.88
N THR A 150 -49.96 6.75 -30.13
CA THR A 150 -50.15 5.29 -30.20
C THR A 150 -50.35 4.80 -31.63
N HIS A 151 -50.16 5.68 -32.62
CA HIS A 151 -50.39 5.42 -34.04
C HIS A 151 -49.55 4.25 -34.59
N ARG A 152 -48.33 4.08 -34.07
CA ARG A 152 -47.38 3.05 -34.54
C ARG A 152 -47.93 1.63 -34.46
N PHE A 153 -48.71 1.34 -33.42
CA PHE A 153 -49.36 0.05 -33.25
C PHE A 153 -50.84 0.10 -33.65
N GLU A 154 -51.60 1.08 -33.17
CA GLU A 154 -53.06 1.06 -33.29
C GLU A 154 -53.55 1.39 -34.71
N VAL A 155 -52.89 2.30 -35.43
CA VAL A 155 -53.27 2.60 -36.83
C VAL A 155 -52.90 1.44 -37.74
N VAL A 156 -51.72 0.85 -37.54
CA VAL A 156 -51.30 -0.36 -38.27
C VAL A 156 -52.27 -1.50 -38.01
N ARG A 157 -52.62 -1.77 -36.74
CA ARG A 157 -53.60 -2.80 -36.35
C ARG A 157 -54.97 -2.57 -37.01
N MET A 158 -55.43 -1.32 -37.03
CA MET A 158 -56.71 -0.96 -37.62
C MET A 158 -56.72 -1.18 -39.14
N LEU A 159 -55.61 -0.88 -39.83
CA LEU A 159 -55.50 -0.94 -41.30
C LEU A 159 -54.90 -2.25 -41.83
N ILE A 160 -54.57 -3.23 -40.98
CA ILE A 160 -53.84 -4.45 -41.39
C ILE A 160 -54.59 -5.30 -42.43
N ASN A 161 -55.93 -5.20 -42.46
CA ASN A 161 -56.75 -5.92 -43.43
C ASN A 161 -56.99 -5.13 -44.73
N ASP A 162 -56.57 -3.86 -44.78
CA ASP A 162 -56.78 -2.92 -45.89
C ASP A 162 -55.41 -2.42 -46.38
N PRO A 163 -54.70 -3.19 -47.23
CA PRO A 163 -53.30 -2.94 -47.58
C PRO A 163 -53.09 -1.65 -48.39
N GLU A 164 -54.10 -1.20 -49.14
CA GLU A 164 -54.04 0.06 -49.91
C GLU A 164 -53.98 1.27 -48.97
N ASP A 165 -54.87 1.32 -47.98
CA ASP A 165 -54.92 2.40 -46.99
C ASP A 165 -53.68 2.38 -46.06
N LEU A 166 -53.18 1.18 -45.72
CA LEU A 166 -51.95 1.04 -44.94
C LEU A 166 -50.71 1.51 -45.72
N SER A 167 -50.64 1.23 -47.03
CA SER A 167 -49.57 1.70 -47.90
C SER A 167 -49.58 3.23 -48.04
N GLU A 168 -50.75 3.82 -48.27
CA GLU A 168 -50.91 5.28 -48.34
C GLU A 168 -50.51 5.93 -47.01
N TYR A 169 -50.95 5.34 -45.88
CA TYR A 169 -50.58 5.82 -44.56
C TYR A 169 -49.07 5.72 -44.30
N ASN A 170 -48.43 4.62 -44.68
CA ASN A 170 -46.98 4.45 -44.53
C ASN A 170 -46.18 5.51 -45.32
N LEU A 171 -46.57 5.76 -46.58
CA LEU A 171 -45.96 6.80 -47.43
C LEU A 171 -46.09 8.19 -46.83
N ARG A 172 -47.23 8.47 -46.19
CA ARG A 172 -47.50 9.76 -45.54
C ARG A 172 -46.77 9.89 -44.19
N ALA A 173 -46.81 8.85 -43.36
CA ALA A 173 -46.30 8.90 -41.99
C ALA A 173 -44.77 8.89 -41.94
N GLN A 174 -44.11 8.17 -42.87
CA GLN A 174 -42.65 7.98 -42.92
C GLN A 174 -42.04 7.61 -41.54
N ASP A 175 -42.80 6.90 -40.70
CA ASP A 175 -42.36 6.45 -39.38
C ASP A 175 -41.74 5.05 -39.50
N LYS A 176 -40.55 4.86 -38.93
CA LYS A 176 -39.78 3.60 -39.03
C LYS A 176 -40.54 2.39 -38.48
N GLU A 177 -41.31 2.55 -37.40
CA GLU A 177 -42.07 1.43 -36.82
C GLU A 177 -43.26 1.04 -37.71
N VAL A 178 -43.93 2.03 -38.33
CA VAL A 178 -45.02 1.77 -39.28
C VAL A 178 -44.48 1.11 -40.55
N GLN A 179 -43.33 1.57 -41.05
CA GLN A 179 -42.61 0.94 -42.16
C GLN A 179 -42.23 -0.50 -41.86
N HIS A 180 -41.78 -0.80 -40.63
CA HIS A 180 -41.46 -2.16 -40.21
C HIS A 180 -42.68 -3.08 -40.28
N TYR A 181 -43.84 -2.67 -39.74
CA TYR A 181 -45.05 -3.48 -39.84
C TYR A 181 -45.56 -3.64 -41.29
N TRP A 182 -45.39 -2.60 -42.11
CA TRP A 182 -45.68 -2.70 -43.55
C TRP A 182 -44.76 -3.72 -44.23
N ALA A 183 -43.47 -3.73 -43.89
CA ALA A 183 -42.52 -4.72 -44.39
C ALA A 183 -42.87 -6.15 -43.96
N GLU A 184 -43.31 -6.36 -42.71
CA GLU A 184 -43.81 -7.66 -42.23
C GLU A 184 -45.05 -8.13 -42.99
N HIS A 185 -45.96 -7.21 -43.31
CA HIS A 185 -47.13 -7.51 -44.13
C HIS A 185 -46.71 -7.92 -45.56
N LEU A 186 -45.77 -7.20 -46.17
CA LEU A 186 -45.24 -7.55 -47.49
C LEU A 186 -44.56 -8.93 -47.48
N GLU A 187 -43.76 -9.24 -46.46
CA GLU A 187 -43.15 -10.56 -46.28
C GLU A 187 -44.21 -11.66 -46.17
N CYS A 188 -45.26 -11.46 -45.38
CA CYS A 188 -46.37 -12.41 -45.26
C CYS A 188 -47.13 -12.59 -46.58
N SER A 189 -47.24 -11.53 -47.39
CA SER A 189 -47.89 -11.56 -48.70
C SER A 189 -47.04 -12.24 -49.80
N GLY A 190 -45.76 -12.45 -49.52
CA GLY A 190 -44.80 -13.10 -50.43
C GLY A 190 -44.04 -12.14 -51.36
N ASP A 191 -44.27 -10.83 -51.26
CA ASP A 191 -43.49 -9.80 -51.96
C ASP A 191 -42.18 -9.52 -51.20
N LEU A 192 -41.19 -10.39 -51.39
CA LEU A 192 -39.92 -10.34 -50.67
C LEU A 192 -39.03 -9.16 -51.10
N ASP A 193 -39.03 -8.80 -52.38
CA ASP A 193 -38.26 -7.66 -52.89
C ASP A 193 -38.81 -6.35 -52.34
N GLY A 194 -40.14 -6.17 -52.37
CA GLY A 194 -40.80 -5.03 -51.75
C GLY A 194 -40.56 -4.96 -50.24
N ALA A 195 -40.60 -6.11 -49.56
CA ALA A 195 -40.30 -6.18 -48.12
C ALA A 195 -38.85 -5.75 -47.82
N ILE A 196 -37.86 -6.16 -48.62
CA ILE A 196 -36.45 -5.79 -48.44
C ILE A 196 -36.25 -4.28 -48.57
N ASP A 197 -36.88 -3.64 -49.55
CA ASP A 197 -36.77 -2.19 -49.73
C ASP A 197 -37.36 -1.43 -48.54
N GLN A 198 -38.49 -1.90 -48.00
CA GLN A 198 -39.10 -1.32 -46.79
C GLN A 198 -38.26 -1.59 -45.53
N TYR A 199 -37.69 -2.79 -45.37
CA TYR A 199 -36.78 -3.10 -44.28
C TYR A 199 -35.48 -2.28 -44.34
N ARG A 200 -34.97 -1.98 -45.54
CA ARG A 200 -33.86 -1.04 -45.73
C ARG A 200 -34.25 0.37 -45.32
N ALA A 201 -35.45 0.81 -45.67
CA ALA A 201 -35.97 2.14 -45.30
C ALA A 201 -36.12 2.30 -43.78
N CYS A 202 -36.55 1.26 -43.07
CA CYS A 202 -36.68 1.28 -41.61
C CYS A 202 -35.39 0.93 -40.85
N GLU A 203 -34.29 0.69 -41.57
CA GLU A 203 -32.97 0.28 -41.03
C GLU A 203 -32.98 -1.07 -40.28
N ASP A 204 -33.95 -1.95 -40.54
CA ASP A 204 -33.96 -3.31 -40.01
C ASP A 204 -33.14 -4.25 -40.90
N TYR A 205 -31.82 -4.07 -40.85
CA TYR A 205 -30.88 -4.87 -41.63
C TYR A 205 -30.84 -6.35 -41.20
N ARG A 206 -31.33 -6.69 -40.00
CA ARG A 206 -31.47 -8.07 -39.54
C ARG A 206 -32.44 -8.83 -40.44
N SER A 207 -33.61 -8.24 -40.68
CA SER A 207 -34.65 -8.83 -41.53
C SER A 207 -34.23 -8.86 -42.99
N VAL A 208 -33.56 -7.80 -43.48
CA VAL A 208 -32.95 -7.77 -44.82
C VAL A 208 -31.96 -8.93 -45.00
N ALA A 209 -31.00 -9.10 -44.09
CA ALA A 209 -30.01 -10.16 -44.18
C ALA A 209 -30.65 -11.56 -44.11
N ARG A 210 -31.67 -11.75 -43.26
CA ARG A 210 -32.43 -13.02 -43.18
C ARG A 210 -33.13 -13.33 -44.51
N LEU A 211 -33.80 -12.36 -45.12
CA LEU A 211 -34.52 -12.54 -46.38
C LEU A 211 -33.57 -12.80 -47.55
N LEU A 212 -32.48 -12.04 -47.68
CA LEU A 212 -31.47 -12.25 -48.72
C LEU A 212 -30.84 -13.64 -48.63
N ILE A 213 -30.53 -14.11 -47.41
CA ILE A 213 -30.05 -15.48 -47.17
C ILE A 213 -31.11 -16.51 -47.59
N PHE A 214 -32.38 -16.27 -47.26
CA PHE A 214 -33.49 -17.17 -47.61
C PHE A 214 -33.68 -17.28 -49.13
N MET A 215 -33.49 -16.18 -49.87
CA MET A 215 -33.51 -16.16 -51.34
C MET A 215 -32.26 -16.75 -51.99
N GLY A 216 -31.19 -17.00 -51.22
CA GLY A 216 -29.92 -17.54 -51.70
C GLY A 216 -28.88 -16.48 -52.10
N ASP A 217 -29.22 -15.20 -52.02
CA ASP A 217 -28.37 -14.05 -52.37
C ASP A 217 -27.37 -13.70 -51.27
N THR A 218 -26.49 -14.65 -50.98
CA THR A 218 -25.49 -14.54 -49.91
C THR A 218 -24.48 -13.41 -50.11
N GLU A 219 -24.18 -13.03 -51.36
CA GLU A 219 -23.24 -11.94 -51.66
C GLU A 219 -23.83 -10.56 -51.33
N GLU A 220 -25.10 -10.34 -51.65
CA GLU A 220 -25.80 -9.10 -51.28
C GLU A 220 -25.97 -9.01 -49.76
N ALA A 221 -26.25 -10.14 -49.08
CA ALA A 221 -26.29 -10.17 -47.62
C ALA A 221 -24.94 -9.77 -46.98
N ILE A 222 -23.81 -10.16 -47.58
CA ILE A 222 -22.47 -9.71 -47.14
C ILE A 222 -22.33 -8.20 -47.31
N LYS A 223 -22.67 -7.66 -48.48
CA LYS A 223 -22.55 -6.21 -48.76
C LYS A 223 -23.35 -5.39 -47.76
N VAL A 224 -24.60 -5.79 -47.50
CA VAL A 224 -25.46 -5.15 -46.50
C VAL A 224 -24.76 -5.11 -45.15
N VAL A 225 -24.19 -6.23 -44.70
CA VAL A 225 -23.49 -6.30 -43.41
C VAL A 225 -22.20 -5.46 -43.39
N GLU A 226 -21.42 -5.44 -44.47
CA GLU A 226 -20.17 -4.68 -44.55
C GLU A 226 -20.40 -3.15 -44.62
N GLU A 227 -21.45 -2.73 -45.31
CA GLU A 227 -21.85 -1.32 -45.44
C GLU A 227 -22.49 -0.79 -44.15
N THR A 228 -23.44 -1.54 -43.59
CA THR A 228 -24.24 -1.10 -42.44
C THR A 228 -23.54 -1.36 -41.11
N LYS A 229 -22.69 -2.39 -41.05
CA LYS A 229 -22.04 -2.89 -39.82
C LYS A 229 -23.04 -3.23 -38.71
N ASP A 230 -24.27 -3.58 -39.08
CA ASP A 230 -25.29 -3.95 -38.11
C ASP A 230 -24.96 -5.29 -37.42
N LYS A 231 -25.10 -5.34 -36.10
CA LYS A 231 -24.71 -6.50 -35.29
C LYS A 231 -25.66 -7.68 -35.48
N ALA A 232 -26.96 -7.41 -35.58
CA ALA A 232 -27.96 -8.46 -35.69
C ALA A 232 -27.93 -9.09 -37.09
N ALA A 233 -27.78 -8.28 -38.13
CA ALA A 233 -27.52 -8.73 -39.50
C ALA A 233 -26.24 -9.57 -39.59
N ALA A 234 -25.13 -9.09 -39.01
CA ALA A 234 -23.87 -9.82 -38.97
C ALA A 234 -24.00 -11.19 -38.31
N TYR A 235 -24.74 -11.31 -37.20
CA TYR A 235 -24.99 -12.58 -36.53
C TYR A 235 -25.71 -13.60 -37.42
N HIS A 236 -26.74 -13.19 -38.15
CA HIS A 236 -27.48 -14.12 -39.03
C HIS A 236 -26.65 -14.60 -40.20
N VAL A 237 -25.89 -13.70 -40.85
CA VAL A 237 -24.94 -14.07 -41.92
C VAL A 237 -23.87 -15.02 -41.37
N ALA A 238 -23.29 -14.70 -40.22
CA ALA A 238 -22.27 -15.52 -39.58
C ALA A 238 -22.77 -16.94 -39.30
N ARG A 239 -24.00 -17.09 -38.81
CA ARG A 239 -24.59 -18.40 -38.49
C ARG A 239 -24.69 -19.32 -39.70
N VAL A 240 -25.10 -18.79 -40.85
CA VAL A 240 -25.20 -19.59 -42.07
C VAL A 240 -23.83 -19.93 -42.62
N PHE A 241 -22.89 -18.99 -42.59
CA PHE A 241 -21.53 -19.23 -43.08
C PHE A 241 -20.75 -20.20 -42.18
N ALA A 242 -21.01 -20.20 -40.88
CA ALA A 242 -20.42 -21.15 -39.95
C ALA A 242 -20.85 -22.61 -40.20
N GLN A 243 -22.01 -22.83 -40.82
CA GLN A 243 -22.50 -24.16 -41.20
C GLN A 243 -21.96 -24.63 -42.56
N SER A 244 -21.27 -23.76 -43.31
CA SER A 244 -20.70 -24.12 -44.60
C SER A 244 -19.37 -24.84 -44.44
N GLU A 245 -19.07 -25.77 -45.36
CA GLU A 245 -17.79 -26.49 -45.40
C GLU A 245 -16.66 -25.64 -46.02
N ASP A 246 -17.00 -24.49 -46.61
CA ASP A 246 -16.05 -23.60 -47.28
C ASP A 246 -15.21 -22.80 -46.27
N TRP A 247 -13.91 -23.11 -46.18
CA TRP A 247 -12.96 -22.42 -45.29
C TRP A 247 -13.03 -20.89 -45.37
N TYR A 248 -13.19 -20.33 -46.57
CA TYR A 248 -13.28 -18.89 -46.78
C TYR A 248 -14.55 -18.28 -46.16
N ARG A 249 -15.69 -18.98 -46.27
CA ARG A 249 -16.96 -18.56 -45.66
C ARG A 249 -16.89 -18.68 -44.15
N VAL A 250 -16.29 -19.75 -43.62
CA VAL A 250 -16.06 -19.93 -42.18
C VAL A 250 -15.18 -18.80 -41.62
N LYS A 251 -14.10 -18.43 -42.31
CA LYS A 251 -13.25 -17.30 -41.89
C LYS A 251 -14.03 -15.97 -41.88
N LYS A 252 -14.92 -15.75 -42.85
CA LYS A 252 -15.85 -14.61 -42.84
C LYS A 252 -16.86 -14.70 -41.69
N ALA A 253 -17.37 -15.89 -41.37
CA ALA A 253 -18.28 -16.11 -40.25
C ALA A 253 -17.67 -15.68 -38.93
N VAL A 254 -16.40 -16.04 -38.67
CA VAL A 254 -15.66 -15.61 -37.47
C VAL A 254 -15.57 -14.08 -37.39
N ARG A 255 -15.26 -13.40 -38.52
CA ARG A 255 -15.25 -11.93 -38.57
C ARG A 255 -16.62 -11.32 -38.28
N PHE A 256 -17.68 -11.88 -38.85
CA PHE A 256 -19.05 -11.38 -38.60
C PHE A 256 -19.53 -11.65 -37.19
N TYR A 257 -19.22 -12.80 -36.58
CA TYR A 257 -19.49 -13.04 -35.16
C TYR A 257 -18.72 -12.09 -34.25
N THR A 258 -17.47 -11.76 -34.59
CA THR A 258 -16.67 -10.75 -33.90
C THR A 258 -17.35 -9.37 -33.98
N MET A 259 -17.83 -8.99 -35.16
CA MET A 259 -18.56 -7.73 -35.37
C MET A 259 -19.88 -7.69 -34.58
N ALA A 260 -20.58 -8.82 -34.50
CA ALA A 260 -21.80 -8.98 -33.69
C ALA A 260 -21.52 -9.00 -32.17
N LYS A 261 -20.25 -9.06 -31.74
CA LYS A 261 -19.82 -9.29 -30.35
C LYS A 261 -20.29 -10.62 -29.76
N CYS A 262 -20.56 -11.61 -30.61
CA CYS A 262 -20.95 -12.97 -30.20
C CYS A 262 -19.72 -13.87 -30.13
N TYR A 263 -18.82 -13.58 -29.17
CA TYR A 263 -17.52 -14.25 -29.10
C TYR A 263 -17.62 -15.75 -28.82
N SER A 264 -18.57 -16.21 -28.00
CA SER A 264 -18.71 -17.65 -27.69
C SER A 264 -18.96 -18.48 -28.95
N HIS A 265 -19.78 -17.98 -29.88
CA HIS A 265 -20.04 -18.65 -31.15
C HIS A 265 -18.81 -18.61 -32.07
N ALA A 266 -18.11 -17.47 -32.11
CA ALA A 266 -16.85 -17.36 -32.86
C ALA A 266 -15.81 -18.35 -32.33
N ILE A 267 -15.70 -18.48 -31.01
CA ILE A 267 -14.79 -19.41 -30.32
C ILE A 267 -15.11 -20.85 -30.70
N THR A 268 -16.37 -21.28 -30.64
CA THR A 268 -16.79 -22.63 -31.06
C THR A 268 -16.36 -22.91 -32.49
N VAL A 269 -16.67 -22.01 -33.43
CA VAL A 269 -16.28 -22.16 -34.85
C VAL A 269 -14.76 -22.22 -35.00
N THR A 270 -14.00 -21.35 -34.34
CA THR A 270 -12.53 -21.40 -34.43
C THR A 270 -11.92 -22.67 -33.86
N LYS A 271 -12.55 -23.30 -32.85
CA LYS A 271 -12.11 -24.59 -32.30
C LYS A 271 -12.34 -25.73 -33.28
N ASP A 272 -13.53 -25.80 -33.87
CA ASP A 272 -13.94 -26.85 -34.82
C ASP A 272 -13.04 -26.84 -36.06
N PHE A 273 -12.64 -25.64 -36.51
CA PHE A 273 -11.80 -25.44 -37.70
C PHE A 273 -10.31 -25.26 -37.40
N GLY A 274 -9.88 -25.31 -36.13
CA GLY A 274 -8.47 -25.25 -35.74
C GLY A 274 -7.76 -23.90 -35.97
N MET A 275 -8.50 -22.79 -35.95
CA MET A 275 -7.97 -21.42 -36.14
C MET A 275 -7.37 -20.87 -34.83
N GLU A 276 -6.17 -21.33 -34.46
CA GLU A 276 -5.56 -21.05 -33.14
C GLU A 276 -5.26 -19.57 -32.87
N ALA A 277 -4.73 -18.85 -33.86
CA ALA A 277 -4.37 -17.45 -33.72
C ALA A 277 -5.62 -16.57 -33.52
N GLU A 278 -6.67 -16.83 -34.29
CA GLU A 278 -7.96 -16.17 -34.14
C GLU A 278 -8.63 -16.53 -32.80
N LEU A 279 -8.59 -17.81 -32.41
CA LEU A 279 -9.16 -18.30 -31.14
C LEU A 279 -8.57 -17.57 -29.93
N MET A 280 -7.24 -17.40 -29.86
CA MET A 280 -6.58 -16.72 -28.75
C MET A 280 -7.05 -15.27 -28.61
N ASN A 281 -7.09 -14.54 -29.73
CA ASN A 281 -7.54 -13.14 -29.75
C ASN A 281 -9.01 -13.01 -29.34
N LEU A 282 -9.87 -13.91 -29.81
CA LEU A 282 -11.30 -13.91 -29.46
C LEU A 282 -11.53 -14.23 -27.99
N ALA A 283 -10.80 -15.20 -27.45
CA ALA A 283 -10.89 -15.57 -26.04
C ALA A 283 -10.47 -14.43 -25.10
N LEU A 284 -9.45 -13.64 -25.46
CA LEU A 284 -9.05 -12.48 -24.66
C LEU A 284 -10.14 -11.39 -24.61
N LEU A 285 -10.94 -11.27 -25.67
CA LEU A 285 -12.05 -10.32 -25.78
C LEU A 285 -13.37 -10.82 -25.16
N SER A 286 -13.46 -12.11 -24.84
CA SER A 286 -14.70 -12.77 -24.40
C SER A 286 -14.85 -12.82 -22.88
N THR A 287 -15.90 -13.51 -22.42
CA THR A 287 -16.20 -13.73 -21.01
C THR A 287 -15.18 -14.66 -20.33
N THR A 288 -15.19 -14.72 -19.00
CA THR A 288 -14.32 -15.62 -18.22
C THR A 288 -14.60 -17.10 -18.53
N GLU A 289 -15.87 -17.47 -18.71
CA GLU A 289 -16.26 -18.84 -19.10
C GLU A 289 -15.70 -19.23 -20.46
N ASP A 290 -15.79 -18.32 -21.44
CA ASP A 290 -15.24 -18.51 -22.79
C ASP A 290 -13.71 -18.64 -22.76
N LYS A 291 -13.02 -17.86 -21.91
CA LYS A 291 -11.56 -17.98 -21.71
C LYS A 291 -11.17 -19.33 -21.15
N ILE A 292 -11.90 -19.83 -20.15
CA ILE A 292 -11.67 -21.16 -19.56
C ILE A 292 -11.90 -22.26 -20.60
N ASP A 293 -12.96 -22.14 -21.38
CA ASP A 293 -13.28 -23.09 -22.44
C ASP A 293 -12.21 -23.08 -23.54
N ALA A 294 -11.75 -21.90 -23.97
CA ALA A 294 -10.63 -21.78 -24.91
C ALA A 294 -9.31 -22.34 -24.33
N ALA A 295 -9.05 -22.11 -23.04
CA ALA A 295 -7.87 -22.65 -22.36
C ALA A 295 -7.87 -24.19 -22.34
N LYS A 296 -9.02 -24.83 -22.06
CA LYS A 296 -9.17 -26.30 -22.12
C LYS A 296 -8.84 -26.85 -23.51
N TYR A 297 -9.21 -26.14 -24.57
CA TYR A 297 -8.84 -26.53 -25.93
C TYR A 297 -7.33 -26.48 -26.14
N PHE A 298 -6.66 -25.42 -25.70
CA PHE A 298 -5.20 -25.31 -25.80
C PHE A 298 -4.45 -26.33 -24.93
N GLU A 299 -5.00 -26.78 -23.80
CA GLU A 299 -4.43 -27.89 -23.01
C GLU A 299 -4.32 -29.19 -23.82
N THR A 300 -5.26 -29.45 -24.73
CA THR A 300 -5.22 -30.67 -25.56
C THR A 300 -4.15 -30.63 -26.64
N LYS A 301 -3.62 -29.44 -26.98
CA LYS A 301 -2.61 -29.24 -28.01
C LYS A 301 -1.22 -29.12 -27.39
N SER A 302 -0.24 -29.83 -27.95
CA SER A 302 1.12 -29.85 -27.37
C SER A 302 1.88 -28.54 -27.55
N ASP A 303 1.64 -27.83 -28.65
CA ASP A 303 2.47 -26.69 -29.09
C ASP A 303 1.98 -25.34 -28.56
N SER A 304 0.78 -25.28 -27.95
CA SER A 304 0.11 -24.04 -27.54
C SER A 304 -0.20 -23.99 -26.04
N LYS A 305 0.59 -24.68 -25.21
CA LYS A 305 0.40 -24.78 -23.75
C LYS A 305 0.57 -23.44 -23.02
N GLU A 306 1.40 -22.54 -23.53
CA GLU A 306 1.57 -21.17 -22.99
C GLU A 306 0.28 -20.37 -23.10
N ASN A 307 -0.45 -20.52 -24.22
CA ASN A 307 -1.75 -19.87 -24.42
C ASN A 307 -2.79 -20.35 -23.40
N ALA A 308 -2.77 -21.63 -23.02
CA ALA A 308 -3.65 -22.16 -21.98
C ALA A 308 -3.38 -21.51 -20.62
N ILE A 309 -2.11 -21.42 -20.21
CA ILE A 309 -1.70 -20.78 -18.95
C ILE A 309 -2.15 -19.32 -18.92
N LEU A 310 -1.89 -18.57 -19.99
CA LEU A 310 -2.25 -17.16 -20.08
C LEU A 310 -3.77 -16.95 -20.02
N LEU A 311 -4.55 -17.81 -20.68
CA LEU A 311 -6.01 -17.72 -20.64
C LEU A 311 -6.58 -18.05 -19.26
N TYR A 312 -6.04 -19.06 -18.55
CA TYR A 312 -6.45 -19.34 -17.16
C TYR A 312 -6.14 -18.18 -16.23
N HIS A 313 -4.95 -17.60 -16.36
CA HIS A 313 -4.55 -16.41 -15.62
C HIS A 313 -5.52 -15.25 -15.87
N ARG A 314 -5.81 -14.94 -17.15
CA ARG A 314 -6.73 -13.85 -17.55
C ARG A 314 -8.21 -14.15 -17.27
N ALA A 315 -8.55 -15.40 -16.94
CA ALA A 315 -9.88 -15.80 -16.48
C ALA A 315 -10.04 -15.68 -14.95
N GLY A 316 -8.95 -15.45 -14.21
CA GLY A 316 -8.94 -15.39 -12.74
C GLY A 316 -8.68 -16.74 -12.05
N GLU A 317 -8.41 -17.80 -12.81
CA GLU A 317 -8.12 -19.15 -12.29
C GLU A 317 -6.61 -19.32 -12.03
N LEU A 318 -6.11 -18.58 -11.03
CA LEU A 318 -4.68 -18.53 -10.68
C LEU A 318 -4.12 -19.89 -10.26
N SER A 319 -4.87 -20.67 -9.47
CA SER A 319 -4.44 -21.99 -8.99
C SER A 319 -4.15 -22.93 -10.16
N LYS A 320 -5.07 -23.02 -11.12
CA LYS A 320 -4.91 -23.86 -12.31
C LYS A 320 -3.81 -23.35 -13.23
N ALA A 321 -3.71 -22.03 -13.42
CA ALA A 321 -2.62 -21.43 -14.21
C ALA A 321 -1.23 -21.78 -13.64
N LEU A 322 -1.06 -21.69 -12.31
CA LEU A 322 0.17 -22.03 -11.62
C LEU A 322 0.47 -23.54 -11.70
N GLU A 323 -0.53 -24.41 -11.52
CA GLU A 323 -0.37 -25.85 -11.67
C GLU A 323 0.15 -26.23 -13.07
N LEU A 324 -0.40 -25.63 -14.12
CA LEU A 324 0.05 -25.83 -15.49
C LEU A 324 1.45 -25.25 -15.72
N CYS A 325 1.79 -24.10 -15.13
CA CYS A 325 3.16 -23.57 -15.16
C CYS A 325 4.16 -24.57 -14.60
N PHE A 326 3.84 -25.17 -13.44
CA PHE A 326 4.70 -26.18 -12.81
C PHE A 326 4.78 -27.46 -13.64
N GLN A 327 3.66 -27.91 -14.20
CA GLN A 327 3.61 -29.15 -15.01
C GLN A 327 4.39 -29.01 -16.32
N TYR A 328 4.26 -27.87 -17.00
CA TYR A 328 4.90 -27.63 -18.30
C TYR A 328 6.25 -26.94 -18.22
N ARG A 329 6.72 -26.60 -17.01
CA ARG A 329 8.01 -25.93 -16.77
C ARG A 329 8.15 -24.61 -17.55
N GLN A 330 7.06 -23.86 -17.61
CA GLN A 330 6.99 -22.57 -18.31
C GLN A 330 7.35 -21.43 -17.36
N TYR A 331 8.64 -21.10 -17.31
CA TYR A 331 9.23 -20.30 -16.23
C TYR A 331 9.13 -18.79 -16.44
N GLU A 332 9.16 -18.34 -17.69
CA GLU A 332 8.99 -16.92 -18.04
C GLU A 332 7.58 -16.44 -17.69
N VAL A 333 6.57 -17.27 -17.99
CA VAL A 333 5.16 -16.97 -17.68
C VAL A 333 4.91 -16.98 -16.17
N LEU A 334 5.54 -17.91 -15.44
CA LEU A 334 5.41 -17.97 -13.98
C LEU A 334 5.92 -16.71 -13.29
N GLN A 335 7.00 -16.09 -13.81
CA GLN A 335 7.50 -14.84 -13.25
C GLN A 335 6.49 -13.70 -13.39
N GLN A 336 5.84 -13.58 -14.55
CA GLN A 336 4.80 -12.57 -14.79
C GLN A 336 3.61 -12.77 -13.86
N ILE A 337 3.17 -14.02 -13.68
CA ILE A 337 2.06 -14.35 -12.77
C ILE A 337 2.46 -14.04 -11.31
N ALA A 338 3.71 -14.31 -10.93
CA ALA A 338 4.21 -14.07 -9.57
C ALA A 338 4.24 -12.58 -9.20
N GLU A 339 4.47 -11.69 -10.16
CA GLU A 339 4.43 -10.23 -9.94
C GLU A 339 3.01 -9.72 -9.67
N GLU A 340 1.98 -10.42 -10.15
CA GLU A 340 0.56 -10.09 -9.93
C GLU A 340 -0.03 -10.75 -8.66
N LEU A 341 0.75 -11.58 -7.94
CA LEU A 341 0.29 -12.21 -6.70
C LEU A 341 0.16 -11.16 -5.59
N THR A 342 -1.05 -11.04 -5.04
CA THR A 342 -1.39 -10.16 -3.92
C THR A 342 -1.55 -10.93 -2.61
N GLU A 343 -1.60 -10.22 -1.49
CA GLU A 343 -1.84 -10.79 -0.13
C GLU A 343 -3.16 -11.58 0.01
N SER A 344 -4.10 -11.39 -0.93
CA SER A 344 -5.36 -12.13 -1.00
C SER A 344 -5.24 -13.53 -1.62
N THR A 345 -4.07 -13.89 -2.17
CA THR A 345 -3.85 -15.19 -2.81
C THR A 345 -3.61 -16.29 -1.77
N ASN A 346 -3.97 -17.53 -2.09
CA ASN A 346 -3.88 -18.65 -1.14
C ASN A 346 -2.42 -18.85 -0.69
N PRO A 347 -2.11 -18.82 0.63
CA PRO A 347 -0.75 -18.97 1.14
C PRO A 347 -0.02 -20.23 0.65
N GLU A 348 -0.74 -21.33 0.40
CA GLU A 348 -0.14 -22.56 -0.15
C GLU A 348 0.34 -22.42 -1.60
N THR A 349 -0.37 -21.62 -2.41
CA THR A 349 0.05 -21.35 -3.78
C THR A 349 1.30 -20.48 -3.81
N VAL A 350 1.36 -19.45 -2.95
CA VAL A 350 2.52 -18.58 -2.80
C VAL A 350 3.74 -19.37 -2.30
N ARG A 351 3.56 -20.33 -1.39
CA ARG A 351 4.63 -21.23 -0.93
C ARG A 351 5.22 -22.05 -2.08
N ARG A 352 4.37 -22.66 -2.93
CA ARG A 352 4.84 -23.44 -4.08
C ARG A 352 5.62 -22.58 -5.08
N VAL A 353 5.22 -21.33 -5.26
CA VAL A 353 5.95 -20.35 -6.07
C VAL A 353 7.29 -19.98 -5.42
N ALA A 354 7.33 -19.79 -4.10
CA ALA A 354 8.56 -19.52 -3.36
C ALA A 354 9.56 -20.70 -3.45
N GLU A 355 9.12 -21.93 -3.21
CA GLU A 355 9.94 -23.15 -3.36
C GLU A 355 10.54 -23.28 -4.75
N TYR A 356 9.78 -22.88 -5.76
CA TYR A 356 10.26 -22.85 -7.14
C TYR A 356 11.34 -21.78 -7.35
N PHE A 357 11.17 -20.56 -6.86
CA PHE A 357 12.21 -19.52 -6.93
C PHE A 357 13.50 -19.94 -6.22
N ILE A 358 13.39 -20.73 -5.14
CA ILE A 358 14.54 -21.34 -4.45
C ILE A 358 15.29 -22.31 -5.37
N GLN A 359 14.58 -23.15 -6.13
CA GLN A 359 15.20 -24.09 -7.09
C GLN A 359 15.92 -23.36 -8.23
N GLN A 360 15.47 -22.16 -8.59
CA GLN A 360 16.08 -21.32 -9.62
C GLN A 360 17.14 -20.34 -9.09
N GLU A 361 17.55 -20.49 -7.83
CA GLU A 361 18.52 -19.61 -7.16
C GLU A 361 18.10 -18.13 -7.10
N GLN A 362 16.81 -17.82 -7.32
CA GLN A 362 16.24 -16.47 -7.17
C GLN A 362 15.78 -16.23 -5.73
N PHE A 363 16.74 -16.18 -4.80
CA PHE A 363 16.45 -16.13 -3.36
C PHE A 363 15.73 -14.86 -2.90
N GLU A 364 16.03 -13.69 -3.49
CA GLU A 364 15.37 -12.43 -3.14
C GLU A 364 13.87 -12.46 -3.41
N LYS A 365 13.47 -12.95 -4.60
CA LYS A 365 12.06 -13.10 -4.97
C LYS A 365 11.38 -14.16 -4.11
N ALA A 366 12.07 -15.26 -3.80
CA ALA A 366 11.54 -16.27 -2.88
C ALA A 366 11.22 -15.70 -1.49
N VAL A 367 12.11 -14.86 -0.94
CA VAL A 367 11.88 -14.18 0.35
C VAL A 367 10.69 -13.23 0.26
N GLN A 368 10.55 -12.47 -0.82
CA GLN A 368 9.39 -11.59 -1.04
C GLN A 368 8.07 -12.37 -1.08
N MET A 369 8.03 -13.51 -1.79
CA MET A 369 6.85 -14.38 -1.83
C MET A 369 6.53 -14.95 -0.43
N LEU A 370 7.54 -15.41 0.32
CA LEU A 370 7.34 -15.93 1.67
C LEU A 370 6.80 -14.85 2.63
N LEU A 371 7.27 -13.61 2.50
CA LEU A 371 6.75 -12.46 3.25
C LEU A 371 5.28 -12.18 2.92
N GLN A 372 4.90 -12.20 1.64
CA GLN A 372 3.50 -12.05 1.21
C GLN A 372 2.59 -13.16 1.78
N SER A 373 3.12 -14.37 1.94
CA SER A 373 2.38 -15.50 2.54
C SER A 373 2.29 -15.48 4.08
N HIS A 374 2.76 -14.40 4.73
CA HIS A 374 2.87 -14.27 6.19
C HIS A 374 3.75 -15.32 6.89
N LYS A 375 4.63 -16.01 6.15
CA LYS A 375 5.56 -17.01 6.69
C LYS A 375 6.91 -16.38 7.04
N LEU A 376 6.90 -15.55 8.08
CA LEU A 376 8.09 -14.80 8.54
C LEU A 376 9.26 -15.70 8.94
N SER A 377 9.00 -16.83 9.59
CA SER A 377 10.03 -17.77 10.05
C SER A 377 10.82 -18.40 8.89
N GLU A 378 10.11 -18.88 7.86
CA GLU A 378 10.71 -19.47 6.67
C GLU A 378 11.49 -18.42 5.87
N ALA A 379 10.93 -17.20 5.73
CA ALA A 379 11.62 -16.08 5.07
C ALA A 379 12.94 -15.70 5.78
N LEU A 380 12.95 -15.68 7.12
CA LEU A 380 14.14 -15.42 7.93
C LEU A 380 15.20 -16.51 7.76
N GLU A 381 14.81 -17.78 7.84
CA GLU A 381 15.73 -18.91 7.65
C GLU A 381 16.38 -18.86 6.27
N MET A 382 15.60 -18.51 5.24
CA MET A 382 16.09 -18.32 3.88
C MET A 382 17.12 -17.18 3.78
N CYS A 383 16.85 -16.03 4.40
CA CYS A 383 17.80 -14.92 4.43
C CYS A 383 19.13 -15.33 5.08
N LEU A 384 19.06 -16.06 6.19
CA LEU A 384 20.24 -16.52 6.94
C LEU A 384 21.02 -17.60 6.19
N ARG A 385 20.33 -18.54 5.55
CA ARG A 385 20.95 -19.69 4.87
C ARG A 385 21.63 -19.30 3.55
N TYR A 386 21.02 -18.41 2.78
CA TYR A 386 21.51 -18.00 1.46
C TYR A 386 22.17 -16.62 1.45
N ASN A 387 22.35 -16.01 2.63
CA ASN A 387 22.98 -14.70 2.82
C ASN A 387 22.36 -13.59 1.96
N VAL A 388 21.02 -13.55 1.89
CA VAL A 388 20.27 -12.49 1.20
C VAL A 388 20.42 -11.18 1.97
N ILE A 389 20.80 -10.10 1.29
CA ILE A 389 21.04 -8.79 1.93
C ILE A 389 19.74 -8.27 2.57
N ILE A 390 19.78 -8.00 3.87
CA ILE A 390 18.64 -7.48 4.62
C ILE A 390 18.73 -5.96 4.69
N ASN A 391 18.01 -5.30 3.78
CA ASN A 391 17.83 -3.85 3.78
C ASN A 391 16.86 -3.41 4.90
N GLU A 392 16.80 -2.10 5.19
CA GLU A 392 15.94 -1.53 6.24
C GLU A 392 14.46 -1.89 6.04
N GLU A 393 13.92 -1.74 4.82
CA GLU A 393 12.55 -2.12 4.48
C GLU A 393 12.27 -3.62 4.71
N LEU A 394 13.23 -4.48 4.35
CA LEU A 394 13.10 -5.92 4.53
C LEU A 394 13.18 -6.28 6.02
N ALA A 395 14.06 -5.63 6.77
CA ALA A 395 14.19 -5.80 8.21
C ALA A 395 12.91 -5.39 8.96
N GLU A 396 12.21 -4.36 8.51
CA GLU A 396 10.91 -3.97 9.05
C GLU A 396 9.82 -5.00 8.71
N LYS A 397 9.72 -5.45 7.46
CA LYS A 397 8.76 -6.50 7.06
C LYS A 397 8.99 -7.84 7.76
N LEU A 398 10.25 -8.17 8.07
CA LEU A 398 10.64 -9.37 8.82
C LEU A 398 10.47 -9.21 10.34
N THR A 399 10.10 -8.02 10.84
CA THR A 399 9.87 -7.78 12.27
C THR A 399 8.47 -8.25 12.65
N PRO A 400 8.33 -9.25 13.54
CA PRO A 400 7.01 -9.68 13.96
C PRO A 400 6.36 -8.57 14.82
N SER A 401 5.12 -8.20 14.48
CA SER A 401 4.36 -7.19 15.23
C SER A 401 3.89 -7.77 16.58
N PRO A 402 3.92 -6.99 17.67
CA PRO A 402 3.40 -7.44 18.95
C PRO A 402 1.87 -7.57 18.89
N ALA A 403 1.32 -8.75 19.18
CA ALA A 403 -0.13 -8.91 19.29
C ALA A 403 -0.67 -8.35 20.63
N GLU A 404 -1.87 -7.76 20.63
CA GLU A 404 -2.44 -7.12 21.83
C GLU A 404 -2.69 -8.09 23.00
N ASN A 405 -2.79 -9.40 22.72
CA ASN A 405 -2.99 -10.48 23.69
C ASN A 405 -1.99 -11.64 23.48
N GLU A 406 -0.69 -11.38 23.35
CA GLU A 406 0.34 -12.43 23.21
C GLU A 406 0.36 -13.37 24.43
N THR A 407 0.35 -14.67 24.16
CA THR A 407 0.72 -15.69 25.15
C THR A 407 2.23 -15.64 25.43
N VAL A 408 2.64 -16.24 26.55
CA VAL A 408 4.07 -16.32 26.93
C VAL A 408 4.89 -17.10 25.88
N GLU A 409 4.27 -18.07 25.21
CA GLU A 409 4.91 -18.89 24.17
C GLU A 409 5.14 -18.07 22.88
N GLU A 410 4.12 -17.34 22.41
CA GLU A 410 4.23 -16.45 21.23
C GLU A 410 5.24 -15.33 21.48
N THR A 411 5.28 -14.77 22.69
CA THR A 411 6.29 -13.78 23.08
C THR A 411 7.70 -14.36 22.97
N ASN A 412 7.91 -15.59 23.41
CA ASN A 412 9.21 -16.26 23.35
C ASN A 412 9.62 -16.59 21.92
N GLU A 413 8.69 -17.00 21.06
CA GLU A 413 8.96 -17.21 19.63
C GLU A 413 9.31 -15.93 18.91
N ARG A 414 8.58 -14.84 19.16
CA ARG A 414 8.89 -13.50 18.63
C ARG A 414 10.30 -13.06 19.05
N VAL A 415 10.66 -13.24 20.32
CA VAL A 415 12.01 -12.92 20.81
C VAL A 415 13.08 -13.78 20.13
N LYS A 416 12.83 -15.07 19.89
CA LYS A 416 13.76 -15.93 19.14
C LYS A 416 13.95 -15.44 17.70
N GLN A 417 12.87 -15.12 17.01
CA GLN A 417 12.90 -14.59 15.63
C GLN A 417 13.65 -13.26 15.55
N LEU A 418 13.40 -12.34 16.49
CA LEU A 418 14.10 -11.05 16.55
C LEU A 418 15.60 -11.21 16.81
N ASN A 419 16.00 -12.15 17.68
CA ASN A 419 17.42 -12.43 17.90
C ASN A 419 18.06 -13.05 16.64
N ALA A 420 17.40 -13.98 15.96
CA ALA A 420 17.90 -14.58 14.73
C ALA A 420 18.05 -13.54 13.59
N LEU A 421 17.08 -12.64 13.43
CA LEU A 421 17.16 -11.51 12.51
C LEU A 421 18.34 -10.60 12.85
N ALA A 422 18.51 -10.27 14.13
CA ALA A 422 19.61 -9.43 14.59
C ALA A 422 20.98 -10.11 14.36
N ASP A 423 21.10 -11.41 14.61
CA ASP A 423 22.32 -12.19 14.34
C ASP A 423 22.68 -12.16 12.85
N GLY A 424 21.70 -12.29 11.96
CA GLY A 424 21.87 -12.13 10.51
C GLY A 424 22.31 -10.73 10.09
N LEU A 425 21.75 -9.69 10.70
CA LEU A 425 22.19 -8.31 10.45
C LEU A 425 23.63 -8.08 10.93
N VAL A 426 24.06 -8.71 12.04
CA VAL A 426 25.46 -8.65 12.50
C VAL A 426 26.40 -9.35 11.53
N SER A 427 26.03 -10.51 10.96
CA SER A 427 26.87 -11.21 9.97
C SER A 427 27.01 -10.42 8.67
N GLN A 428 26.01 -9.61 8.32
CA GLN A 428 26.02 -8.72 7.16
C GLN A 428 26.73 -7.37 7.41
N GLY A 429 27.16 -7.09 8.65
CA GLY A 429 27.82 -5.83 9.01
C GLY A 429 26.88 -4.66 9.31
N SER A 430 25.56 -4.87 9.27
CA SER A 430 24.52 -3.87 9.57
C SER A 430 24.30 -3.72 11.08
N TYR A 431 25.33 -3.22 11.79
CA TYR A 431 25.37 -3.19 13.26
C TYR A 431 24.31 -2.30 13.93
N HIS A 432 23.90 -1.19 13.29
CA HIS A 432 22.88 -0.31 13.85
C HIS A 432 21.48 -0.93 13.84
N LEU A 433 21.09 -1.52 12.70
CA LEU A 433 19.83 -2.24 12.57
C LEU A 433 19.80 -3.45 13.51
N ALA A 434 20.90 -4.20 13.57
CA ALA A 434 21.05 -5.31 14.53
C ALA A 434 20.84 -4.84 15.97
N ALA A 435 21.46 -3.74 16.38
CA ALA A 435 21.29 -3.18 17.71
C ALA A 435 19.82 -2.84 18.00
N MET A 436 19.12 -2.20 17.06
CA MET A 436 17.69 -1.90 17.20
C MET A 436 16.85 -3.18 17.37
N LYS A 437 17.07 -4.21 16.55
CA LYS A 437 16.33 -5.48 16.68
C LYS A 437 16.64 -6.20 18.00
N TYR A 438 17.88 -6.22 18.47
CA TYR A 438 18.21 -6.75 19.80
C TYR A 438 17.55 -5.96 20.94
N THR A 439 17.40 -4.63 20.81
CA THR A 439 16.66 -3.84 21.81
C THR A 439 15.19 -4.17 21.85
N GLN A 440 14.56 -4.41 20.69
CA GLN A 440 13.17 -4.89 20.59
C GLN A 440 13.01 -6.29 21.20
N ALA A 441 14.01 -7.16 21.05
CA ALA A 441 14.07 -8.47 21.68
C ALA A 441 14.38 -8.44 23.19
N SER A 442 14.48 -7.25 23.80
CA SER A 442 14.94 -7.05 25.19
C SER A 442 16.34 -7.59 25.50
N ASN A 443 17.15 -7.90 24.48
CA ASN A 443 18.51 -8.40 24.60
C ASN A 443 19.54 -7.27 24.58
N LYS A 444 19.53 -6.46 25.65
CA LYS A 444 20.34 -5.23 25.74
C LYS A 444 21.86 -5.48 25.69
N LEU A 445 22.32 -6.65 26.12
CA LEU A 445 23.75 -7.00 26.09
C LEU A 445 24.27 -7.22 24.67
N GLN A 446 23.52 -7.95 23.84
CA GLN A 446 23.90 -8.15 22.43
C GLN A 446 23.73 -6.86 21.63
N ALA A 447 22.69 -6.07 21.93
CA ALA A 447 22.54 -4.72 21.35
C ALA A 447 23.78 -3.85 21.61
N MET A 448 24.28 -3.85 22.85
CA MET A 448 25.50 -3.13 23.20
C MET A 448 26.71 -3.64 22.41
N LYS A 449 26.90 -4.96 22.30
CA LYS A 449 28.00 -5.53 21.51
C LYS A 449 27.95 -5.14 20.05
N ALA A 450 26.77 -5.13 19.44
CA ALA A 450 26.57 -4.67 18.07
C ALA A 450 26.94 -3.19 17.93
N LEU A 451 26.48 -2.32 18.85
CA LEU A 451 26.85 -0.90 18.86
C LEU A 451 28.36 -0.68 19.02
N LEU A 452 29.02 -1.44 19.88
CA LEU A 452 30.48 -1.35 20.04
C LEU A 452 31.23 -1.70 18.75
N LYS A 453 30.75 -2.69 17.98
CA LYS A 453 31.32 -3.03 16.67
C LYS A 453 31.07 -1.93 15.62
N SER A 454 29.98 -1.18 15.74
CA SER A 454 29.67 -0.07 14.82
C SER A 454 30.62 1.12 14.94
N GLY A 455 31.30 1.26 16.07
CA GLY A 455 32.21 2.39 16.33
C GLY A 455 31.51 3.71 16.71
N ASP A 456 30.17 3.79 16.64
CA ASP A 456 29.42 5.02 16.93
C ASP A 456 29.41 5.34 18.44
N THR A 457 30.30 6.27 18.83
CA THR A 457 30.50 6.67 20.22
C THR A 457 29.27 7.33 20.84
N GLU A 458 28.52 8.12 20.07
CA GLU A 458 27.38 8.88 20.59
C GLU A 458 26.24 7.94 20.93
N ARG A 459 25.93 6.99 20.03
CA ARG A 459 24.89 5.98 20.26
C ARG A 459 25.27 5.03 21.39
N VAL A 460 26.55 4.67 21.51
CA VAL A 460 27.06 3.86 22.65
C VAL A 460 26.82 4.58 23.98
N VAL A 461 27.16 5.87 24.08
CA VAL A 461 26.96 6.68 25.30
C VAL A 461 25.46 6.84 25.61
N PHE A 462 24.65 7.11 24.60
CA PHE A 462 23.20 7.23 24.74
C PHE A 462 22.58 5.92 25.24
N PHE A 463 22.90 4.79 24.58
CA PHE A 463 22.35 3.48 24.92
C PHE A 463 22.72 3.02 26.32
N ALA A 464 23.95 3.30 26.77
CA ALA A 464 24.39 3.00 28.13
C ALA A 464 23.55 3.76 29.18
N ASN A 465 23.30 5.05 28.96
CA ASN A 465 22.49 5.87 29.87
C ASN A 465 21.01 5.45 29.91
N VAL A 466 20.44 5.02 28.79
CA VAL A 466 19.05 4.54 28.70
C VAL A 466 18.90 3.15 29.32
N SER A 467 19.85 2.25 29.10
CA SER A 467 19.74 0.85 29.50
C SER A 467 19.85 0.62 31.01
N ARG A 468 20.61 1.46 31.72
CA ARG A 468 20.81 1.44 33.18
C ARG A 468 21.24 0.08 33.78
N GLN A 469 21.97 -0.74 33.01
CA GLN A 469 22.53 -2.02 33.48
C GLN A 469 24.03 -1.87 33.79
N LYS A 470 24.51 -2.55 34.84
CA LYS A 470 25.90 -2.41 35.32
C LYS A 470 26.91 -2.88 34.27
N GLU A 471 26.62 -4.00 33.64
CA GLU A 471 27.45 -4.64 32.63
C GLU A 471 27.59 -3.74 31.40
N ILE A 472 26.49 -3.11 30.96
CA ILE A 472 26.49 -2.19 29.81
C ILE A 472 27.34 -0.95 30.10
N TYR A 473 27.25 -0.38 31.31
CA TYR A 473 28.13 0.73 31.70
C TYR A 473 29.60 0.34 31.66
N ILE A 474 29.95 -0.85 32.14
CA ILE A 474 31.32 -1.36 32.10
C ILE A 474 31.79 -1.54 30.64
N MET A 475 30.97 -2.13 29.78
CA MET A 475 31.29 -2.33 28.36
C MET A 475 31.48 -0.99 27.62
N ALA A 476 30.62 0.00 27.90
CA ALA A 476 30.74 1.35 27.35
C ALA A 476 32.06 1.99 27.78
N ALA A 477 32.39 1.92 29.07
CA ALA A 477 33.58 2.54 29.63
C ALA A 477 34.86 1.90 29.07
N ASN A 478 34.92 0.57 28.97
CA ASN A 478 36.07 -0.15 28.39
C ASN A 478 36.30 0.23 26.92
N TYR A 479 35.23 0.41 26.14
CA TYR A 479 35.34 0.88 24.76
C TYR A 479 35.82 2.33 24.69
N LEU A 480 35.30 3.21 25.54
CA LEU A 480 35.74 4.61 25.56
C LEU A 480 37.21 4.75 26.01
N GLN A 481 37.74 3.82 26.80
CA GLN A 481 39.16 3.80 27.18
C GLN A 481 40.11 3.57 25.99
N SER A 482 39.68 2.86 24.94
CA SER A 482 40.50 2.66 23.74
C SER A 482 40.50 3.87 22.80
N LEU A 483 39.72 4.91 23.10
CA LEU A 483 39.69 6.16 22.34
C LEU A 483 40.62 7.20 22.95
N ASP A 484 40.91 8.27 22.21
CA ASP A 484 41.66 9.42 22.73
C ASP A 484 40.80 10.25 23.72
N TRP A 485 40.84 9.85 24.99
CA TRP A 485 40.14 10.51 26.09
C TRP A 485 40.82 11.80 26.56
N ARG A 486 42.07 12.09 26.14
CA ARG A 486 42.79 13.30 26.54
C ARG A 486 42.38 14.50 25.71
N SER A 487 42.28 14.32 24.39
CA SER A 487 41.79 15.36 23.48
C SER A 487 40.30 15.68 23.69
N ASN A 488 39.53 14.71 24.22
CA ASN A 488 38.08 14.83 24.44
C ASN A 488 37.70 14.71 25.94
N PRO A 489 37.62 15.83 26.68
CA PRO A 489 37.21 15.82 28.09
C PRO A 489 35.83 15.21 28.36
N THR A 490 34.95 15.20 27.36
CA THR A 490 33.63 14.57 27.42
C THR A 490 33.72 13.05 27.53
N VAL A 491 34.62 12.41 26.77
CA VAL A 491 34.89 10.97 26.82
C VAL A 491 35.41 10.59 28.20
N MET A 492 36.37 11.35 28.73
CA MET A 492 36.89 11.13 30.10
C MET A 492 35.80 11.21 31.16
N LYS A 493 34.93 12.23 31.10
CA LYS A 493 33.77 12.36 32.01
C LYS A 493 32.80 11.18 31.88
N ASN A 494 32.56 10.69 30.66
CA ASN A 494 31.69 9.54 30.42
C ASN A 494 32.29 8.24 30.98
N ILE A 495 33.60 8.00 30.82
CA ILE A 495 34.29 6.85 31.41
C ILE A 495 34.13 6.85 32.93
N ILE A 496 34.43 7.99 33.58
CA ILE A 496 34.29 8.13 35.05
C ILE A 496 32.83 7.91 35.47
N SER A 497 31.88 8.52 34.76
CA SER A 497 30.45 8.37 35.04
C SER A 497 29.98 6.91 34.92
N PHE A 498 30.41 6.21 33.87
CA PHE A 498 29.99 4.84 33.59
C PHE A 498 30.60 3.84 34.56
N TYR A 499 31.90 3.88 34.87
CA TYR A 499 32.44 2.99 35.89
C TYR A 499 31.84 3.25 37.28
N THR A 500 31.57 4.52 37.61
CA THR A 500 30.90 4.88 38.87
C THR A 500 29.48 4.30 38.92
N LYS A 501 28.67 4.50 37.87
CA LYS A 501 27.30 3.94 37.76
C LYS A 501 27.29 2.41 37.73
N GLY A 502 28.29 1.80 37.08
CA GLY A 502 28.51 0.35 37.03
C GLY A 502 29.01 -0.26 38.34
N ARG A 503 29.37 0.56 39.35
CA ARG A 503 30.01 0.16 40.61
C ARG A 503 31.34 -0.59 40.40
N ALA A 504 32.04 -0.30 39.32
CA ALA A 504 33.30 -0.90 38.93
C ALA A 504 34.49 -0.04 39.40
N LEU A 505 34.62 0.14 40.72
CA LEU A 505 35.59 1.06 41.32
C LEU A 505 37.04 0.65 41.06
N GLU A 506 37.34 -0.65 40.98
CA GLU A 506 38.70 -1.12 40.66
C GLU A 506 39.12 -0.76 39.22
N MET A 507 38.21 -0.90 38.25
CA MET A 507 38.49 -0.50 36.85
C MET A 507 38.62 1.01 36.71
N LEU A 508 37.85 1.78 37.50
CA LEU A 508 38.00 3.23 37.58
C LEU A 508 39.34 3.65 38.19
N SER A 509 39.80 2.95 39.24
CA SER A 509 41.13 3.21 39.82
C SER A 509 42.24 2.87 38.84
N ASN A 510 42.14 1.74 38.13
CA ASN A 510 43.08 1.39 37.05
C ASN A 510 43.08 2.44 35.94
N PHE A 511 41.92 3.02 35.60
CA PHE A 511 41.83 4.10 34.61
C PHE A 511 42.62 5.34 35.05
N TYR A 512 42.47 5.77 36.31
CA TYR A 512 43.28 6.88 36.85
C TYR A 512 44.77 6.55 36.90
N ASP A 513 45.14 5.29 37.19
CA ASP A 513 46.53 4.85 37.11
C ASP A 513 47.07 4.92 35.67
N THR A 514 46.29 4.48 34.68
CA THR A 514 46.67 4.64 33.26
C THR A 514 46.80 6.10 32.87
N CYS A 515 45.92 6.98 33.38
CA CYS A 515 46.05 8.42 33.18
C CYS A 515 47.37 8.95 33.74
N ALA A 516 47.75 8.53 34.95
CA ALA A 516 49.00 8.94 35.58
C ALA A 516 50.23 8.45 34.81
N LYS A 517 50.20 7.21 34.29
CA LYS A 517 51.29 6.67 33.46
C LYS A 517 51.47 7.45 32.17
N VAL A 518 50.38 7.71 31.44
CA VAL A 518 50.42 8.52 30.20
C VAL A 518 50.95 9.93 30.47
N GLU A 519 50.52 10.59 31.56
CA GLU A 519 51.04 11.92 31.94
C GLU A 519 52.55 11.92 32.24
N ILE A 520 53.09 10.84 32.79
CA ILE A 520 54.52 10.70 33.09
C ILE A 520 55.32 10.37 31.82
N GLU A 521 54.90 9.34 31.09
CA GLU A 521 55.67 8.76 29.98
C GLU A 521 55.65 9.65 28.73
N GLU A 522 54.49 10.23 28.39
CA GLU A 522 54.34 11.04 27.17
C GLU A 522 54.54 12.54 27.42
N TYR A 523 54.09 13.06 28.57
CA TYR A 523 54.01 14.51 28.82
C TYR A 523 54.96 15.02 29.90
N GLN A 524 55.67 14.14 30.63
CA GLN A 524 56.54 14.49 31.75
C GLN A 524 55.86 15.40 32.80
N ASN A 525 54.54 15.27 32.95
CA ASN A 525 53.73 16.10 33.84
C ASN A 525 53.41 15.36 35.14
N TYR A 526 54.38 15.38 36.05
CA TYR A 526 54.30 14.72 37.35
C TYR A 526 53.22 15.29 38.28
N GLU A 527 52.88 16.57 38.15
CA GLU A 527 51.84 17.23 38.96
C GLU A 527 50.44 16.68 38.63
N LYS A 528 50.11 16.57 37.34
CA LYS A 528 48.85 15.95 36.90
C LYS A 528 48.80 14.46 37.20
N ALA A 529 49.93 13.76 37.07
CA ALA A 529 50.03 12.35 37.45
C ALA A 529 49.76 12.16 38.95
N LEU A 530 50.29 13.03 39.81
CA LEU A 530 50.03 13.02 41.26
C LEU A 530 48.55 13.26 41.56
N ALA A 531 47.91 14.21 40.88
CA ALA A 531 46.47 14.44 41.03
C ALA A 531 45.63 13.21 40.62
N ALA A 532 45.97 12.58 39.49
CA ALA A 532 45.30 11.36 39.03
C ALA A 532 45.49 10.18 40.01
N LEU A 533 46.69 9.99 40.58
CA LEU A 533 46.95 8.95 41.58
C LEU A 533 46.19 9.18 42.90
N ASN A 534 46.04 10.43 43.32
CA ASN A 534 45.19 10.78 44.47
C ASN A 534 43.73 10.39 44.22
N GLU A 535 43.19 10.70 43.05
CA GLU A 535 41.84 10.27 42.67
C GLU A 535 41.72 8.74 42.59
N ALA A 536 42.73 8.05 42.08
CA ALA A 536 42.80 6.58 42.06
C ALA A 536 42.69 5.98 43.48
N LEU A 537 43.37 6.58 44.46
CA LEU A 537 43.33 6.19 45.87
C LEU A 537 41.97 6.48 46.51
N LEU A 538 41.41 7.68 46.29
CA LEU A 538 40.10 8.08 46.80
C LEU A 538 38.98 7.13 46.34
N VAL A 539 39.06 6.66 45.09
CA VAL A 539 38.12 5.67 44.54
C VAL A 539 38.27 4.31 45.22
N LEU A 540 39.49 3.85 45.48
CA LEU A 540 39.74 2.58 46.18
C LEU A 540 39.34 2.65 47.66
N GLU A 541 39.44 3.79 48.33
CA GLU A 541 38.95 3.97 49.70
C GLU A 541 37.43 3.81 49.82
N LYS A 542 36.70 4.25 48.78
CA LYS A 542 35.24 4.05 48.68
C LYS A 542 34.86 2.60 48.39
N SER A 543 35.80 1.76 47.92
CA SER A 543 35.53 0.36 47.60
C SER A 543 35.58 -0.53 48.85
N LYS A 544 34.41 -1.04 49.28
CA LYS A 544 34.25 -1.99 50.41
C LYS A 544 33.91 -3.40 49.91
N GLY A 545 34.57 -3.85 48.85
CA GLY A 545 34.23 -5.06 48.08
C GLY A 545 34.82 -6.37 48.62
N LYS A 546 34.49 -7.48 47.92
CA LYS A 546 34.86 -8.88 48.27
C LYS A 546 36.37 -9.19 48.24
N HIS A 547 37.20 -8.32 47.66
CA HIS A 547 38.66 -8.48 47.51
C HIS A 547 39.43 -7.48 48.37
N VAL A 548 39.14 -7.43 49.68
CA VAL A 548 39.74 -6.47 50.61
C VAL A 548 41.27 -6.50 50.56
N THR A 549 41.88 -7.69 50.54
CA THR A 549 43.34 -7.86 50.51
C THR A 549 43.99 -7.30 49.25
N SER A 550 43.46 -7.64 48.07
CA SER A 550 43.97 -7.13 46.78
C SER A 550 43.81 -5.61 46.64
N ILE A 551 42.73 -5.04 47.20
CA ILE A 551 42.51 -3.60 47.26
C ILE A 551 43.51 -2.93 48.20
N GLU A 552 43.81 -3.54 49.36
CA GLU A 552 44.81 -3.05 50.32
C GLU A 552 46.22 -3.02 49.70
N GLU A 553 46.61 -4.08 49.00
CA GLU A 553 47.90 -4.19 48.30
C GLU A 553 48.02 -3.14 47.18
N LYS A 554 46.96 -2.92 46.41
CA LYS A 554 46.94 -1.84 45.40
C LYS A 554 47.03 -0.46 46.05
N LYS A 555 46.39 -0.24 47.19
CA LYS A 555 46.50 1.03 47.94
C LYS A 555 47.91 1.27 48.44
N THR A 556 48.58 0.27 49.02
CA THR A 556 49.97 0.43 49.47
C THR A 556 50.91 0.70 48.30
N PHE A 557 50.71 0.02 47.18
CA PHE A 557 51.45 0.25 45.94
C PHE A 557 51.27 1.68 45.40
N LEU A 558 50.02 2.17 45.28
CA LEU A 558 49.74 3.53 44.81
C LEU A 558 50.24 4.60 45.78
N LYS A 559 50.13 4.39 47.09
CA LYS A 559 50.70 5.30 48.11
C LYS A 559 52.21 5.41 47.99
N ARG A 560 52.90 4.29 47.77
CA ARG A 560 54.36 4.30 47.56
C ARG A 560 54.76 5.08 46.32
N ARG A 561 54.03 4.90 45.21
CA ARG A 561 54.28 5.68 43.98
C ARG A 561 54.03 7.17 44.18
N LEU A 562 52.98 7.53 44.92
CA LEU A 562 52.68 8.91 45.27
C LEU A 562 53.80 9.54 46.10
N GLU A 563 54.30 8.86 47.13
CA GLU A 563 55.45 9.32 47.92
C GLU A 563 56.68 9.64 47.07
N LEU A 564 57.00 8.77 46.10
CA LEU A 564 58.16 8.94 45.22
C LEU A 564 57.96 10.10 44.25
N ILE A 565 56.75 10.25 43.68
CA ILE A 565 56.42 11.37 42.77
C ILE A 565 56.43 12.70 43.53
N THR A 566 55.86 12.77 44.74
CA THR A 566 55.90 13.98 45.58
C THR A 566 57.34 14.40 45.87
N LYS A 567 58.20 13.46 46.28
CA LYS A 567 59.62 13.75 46.52
C LYS A 567 60.31 14.29 45.27
N PHE A 568 60.00 13.75 44.09
CA PHE A 568 60.59 14.23 42.84
C PHE A 568 60.12 15.65 42.47
N ILE A 569 58.84 15.98 42.71
CA ILE A 569 58.31 17.33 42.52
C ILE A 569 58.93 18.32 43.52
N ASP A 570 59.09 17.91 44.78
CA ASP A 570 59.76 18.71 45.82
C ASP A 570 61.22 19.00 45.44
N ILE A 571 61.92 18.02 44.87
CA ILE A 571 63.29 18.22 44.35
C ILE A 571 63.31 19.18 43.17
N ARG A 572 62.38 19.04 42.22
CA ARG A 572 62.30 19.93 41.05
C ARG A 572 62.00 21.38 41.44
N SER A 573 61.18 21.58 42.47
CA SER A 573 60.81 22.91 42.96
C SER A 573 61.91 23.56 43.81
N SER A 574 62.68 22.78 44.58
CA SER A 574 63.81 23.26 45.40
C SER A 574 65.13 23.44 44.62
N TYR A 575 65.24 22.86 43.42
CA TYR A 575 66.44 22.93 42.59
C TYR A 575 67.01 24.35 42.35
N PRO A 576 66.19 25.41 42.12
CA PRO A 576 66.72 26.77 41.95
C PRO A 576 67.36 27.35 43.21
N ASP A 577 66.94 26.90 44.40
CA ASP A 577 67.38 27.43 45.69
C ASP A 577 68.62 26.70 46.23
N SER A 578 68.72 25.38 46.05
CA SER A 578 69.83 24.55 46.54
C SER A 578 70.20 23.41 45.58
N PRO A 579 70.86 23.72 44.45
CA PRO A 579 71.04 22.76 43.35
C PRO A 579 71.86 21.53 43.75
N ASP A 580 72.94 21.68 44.53
CA ASP A 580 73.77 20.55 44.94
C ASP A 580 73.01 19.56 45.86
N GLN A 581 72.19 20.10 46.78
CA GLN A 581 71.36 19.28 47.68
C GLN A 581 70.25 18.55 46.92
N SER A 582 69.64 19.20 45.92
CA SER A 582 68.63 18.60 45.04
C SER A 582 69.22 17.44 44.23
N ILE A 583 70.47 17.54 43.78
CA ILE A 583 71.17 16.44 43.07
C ILE A 583 71.51 15.28 44.01
N ASP A 584 71.98 15.55 45.22
CA ASP A 584 72.20 14.50 46.23
C ASP A 584 70.90 13.74 46.53
N GLN A 585 69.77 14.46 46.61
CA GLN A 585 68.45 13.86 46.80
C GLN A 585 67.99 13.05 45.57
N CYS A 586 68.28 13.51 44.33
CA CYS A 586 68.06 12.71 43.12
C CYS A 586 68.86 11.40 43.13
N LEU A 587 70.13 11.44 43.55
CA LEU A 587 70.98 10.24 43.65
C LEU A 587 70.47 9.27 44.72
N LEU A 588 69.97 9.78 45.85
CA LEU A 588 69.32 8.96 46.87
C LEU A 588 68.04 8.30 46.36
N LEU A 589 67.24 9.00 45.56
CA LEU A 589 66.04 8.44 44.91
C LEU A 589 66.39 7.34 43.90
N LEU A 590 67.45 7.51 43.11
CA LEU A 590 67.89 6.49 42.12
C LEU A 590 68.26 5.15 42.74
N ASN A 591 68.63 5.14 44.03
CA ASN A 591 68.92 3.94 44.81
C ASN A 591 67.67 3.22 45.33
N ASP A 592 66.47 3.80 45.21
CA ASP A 592 65.23 3.12 45.60
C ASP A 592 64.93 1.96 44.62
N PRO A 593 64.76 0.71 45.10
CA PRO A 593 64.53 -0.45 44.23
C PRO A 593 63.24 -0.39 43.41
N HIS A 594 62.28 0.47 43.78
CA HIS A 594 60.97 0.56 43.15
C HIS A 594 60.79 1.85 42.32
N ILE A 595 61.86 2.62 42.09
CA ILE A 595 61.77 3.92 41.41
C ILE A 595 61.17 3.83 40.01
N ASP A 596 61.49 2.77 39.26
CA ASP A 596 61.00 2.54 37.89
C ASP A 596 59.46 2.32 37.84
N THR A 597 58.82 2.07 38.99
CA THR A 597 57.35 1.93 39.06
C THR A 597 56.62 3.28 39.17
N ALA A 598 57.31 4.33 39.60
CA ALA A 598 56.72 5.63 39.92
C ALA A 598 57.23 6.76 39.04
N LEU A 599 58.50 6.71 38.68
CA LEU A 599 59.21 7.78 37.99
C LEU A 599 59.90 7.24 36.76
N ARG A 600 60.01 8.11 35.76
CA ARG A 600 60.82 7.83 34.60
C ARG A 600 62.29 8.06 34.97
N THR A 601 63.04 6.98 35.16
CA THR A 601 64.44 7.08 35.63
C THR A 601 65.32 7.92 34.73
N GLY A 602 65.07 7.94 33.42
CA GLY A 602 65.77 8.82 32.48
C GLY A 602 65.59 10.32 32.77
N ASP A 603 64.45 10.76 33.32
CA ASP A 603 64.23 12.17 33.67
C ASP A 603 65.08 12.58 34.89
N LEU A 604 65.29 11.69 35.86
CA LEU A 604 66.21 11.91 36.98
C LEU A 604 67.66 12.01 36.50
N TYR A 605 68.08 11.08 35.64
CA TYR A 605 69.42 11.15 35.04
C TYR A 605 69.58 12.41 34.19
N ALA A 606 68.55 12.84 33.46
CA ALA A 606 68.59 14.08 32.69
C ALA A 606 68.83 15.30 33.58
N MET A 607 68.19 15.38 34.75
CA MET A 607 68.44 16.46 35.72
C MET A 607 69.89 16.44 36.23
N ILE A 608 70.42 15.27 36.59
CA ILE A 608 71.80 15.11 37.08
C ILE A 608 72.82 15.47 35.99
N ILE A 609 72.65 14.94 34.78
CA ILE A 609 73.54 15.17 33.65
C ILE A 609 73.52 16.64 33.25
N THR A 610 72.35 17.27 33.21
CA THR A 610 72.21 18.70 32.88
C THR A 610 72.90 19.58 33.92
N HIS A 611 72.80 19.23 35.21
CA HIS A 611 73.47 19.98 36.28
C HIS A 611 75.00 19.90 36.17
N TYR A 612 75.58 18.71 36.05
CA TYR A 612 77.05 18.56 35.91
C TYR A 612 77.58 19.16 34.61
N ALA A 613 76.81 19.05 33.51
CA ALA A 613 77.15 19.71 32.26
C ALA A 613 77.15 21.25 32.39
N TYR A 614 76.22 21.82 33.17
CA TYR A 614 76.18 23.25 33.44
C TYR A 614 77.34 23.72 34.34
N GLN A 615 77.77 22.91 35.31
CA GLN A 615 78.94 23.18 36.15
C GLN A 615 80.29 23.01 35.41
N GLY A 616 80.28 22.48 34.19
CA GLY A 616 81.48 22.22 33.39
C GLY A 616 82.21 20.91 33.73
N ASP A 617 81.67 20.11 34.65
CA ASP A 617 82.18 18.77 34.95
C ASP A 617 81.62 17.75 33.95
N HIS A 618 82.17 17.80 32.74
CA HIS A 618 81.75 16.93 31.64
C HIS A 618 82.10 15.45 31.89
N GLN A 619 83.10 15.16 32.74
CA GLN A 619 83.49 13.78 33.08
C GLN A 619 82.43 13.09 33.95
N GLN A 620 81.91 13.77 34.98
CA GLN A 620 80.81 13.23 35.78
C GLN A 620 79.53 13.12 34.97
N ALA A 621 79.22 14.12 34.12
CA ALA A 621 78.07 14.05 33.21
C ALA A 621 78.13 12.80 32.30
N TYR A 622 79.31 12.50 31.74
CA TYR A 622 79.53 11.30 30.92
C TYR A 622 79.40 9.99 31.69
N LYS A 623 79.87 9.96 32.95
CA LYS A 623 79.70 8.80 33.83
C LYS A 623 78.22 8.46 34.01
N TYR A 624 77.39 9.46 34.32
CA TYR A 624 75.94 9.25 34.49
C TYR A 624 75.21 8.92 33.19
N ILE A 625 75.68 9.39 32.03
CA ILE A 625 75.18 8.93 30.72
C ILE A 625 75.43 7.43 30.54
N ASN A 626 76.62 6.94 30.90
CA ASN A 626 76.93 5.51 30.82
C ASN A 626 76.16 4.68 31.84
N GLU A 627 75.89 5.21 33.03
CA GLU A 627 75.02 4.56 34.01
C GLU A 627 73.57 4.47 33.51
N LEU A 628 73.05 5.52 32.86
CA LEU A 628 71.74 5.48 32.19
C LEU A 628 71.71 4.41 31.09
N ARG A 629 72.71 4.35 30.21
CA ARG A 629 72.81 3.33 29.15
C ARG A 629 72.94 1.90 29.69
N LYS A 630 73.60 1.72 30.84
CA LYS A 630 73.68 0.42 31.52
C LYS A 630 72.33 0.00 32.11
N ARG A 631 71.59 0.94 32.70
CA ARG A 631 70.28 0.67 33.31
C ARG A 631 69.18 0.48 32.26
N GLN A 632 69.29 1.16 31.12
CA GLN A 632 68.38 1.04 29.98
C GLN A 632 69.19 0.94 28.67
N PRO A 633 69.46 -0.29 28.18
CA PRO A 633 70.16 -0.50 26.92
C PRO A 633 69.34 0.04 25.73
N GLY A 634 69.98 0.78 24.81
CA GLY A 634 69.31 1.33 23.63
C GLY A 634 68.52 2.63 23.84
N VAL A 635 68.71 3.32 24.98
CA VAL A 635 68.03 4.60 25.24
C VAL A 635 68.40 5.67 24.24
N ASN A 636 67.37 6.28 23.65
CA ASN A 636 67.52 7.52 22.90
C ASN A 636 67.74 8.71 23.87
N LEU A 637 68.99 9.15 23.98
CA LEU A 637 69.40 10.23 24.89
C LEU A 637 68.75 11.58 24.56
N THR A 638 68.39 11.83 23.29
CA THR A 638 67.76 13.08 22.86
C THR A 638 66.32 13.22 23.34
N PHE A 639 65.68 12.11 23.73
CA PHE A 639 64.34 12.12 24.33
C PHE A 639 64.35 12.79 25.73
N TYR A 640 65.46 12.66 26.44
CA TYR A 640 65.60 13.08 27.85
C TYR A 640 66.41 14.35 28.01
N ILE A 641 67.45 14.51 27.20
CA ILE A 641 68.46 15.56 27.35
C ILE A 641 68.45 16.42 26.08
N LYS A 642 68.44 17.74 26.26
CA LYS A 642 68.52 18.69 25.15
C LYS A 642 69.81 18.45 24.34
N GLN A 643 69.67 18.47 23.01
CA GLN A 643 70.78 18.24 22.09
C GLN A 643 71.98 19.17 22.34
N GLN A 644 71.73 20.43 22.71
CA GLN A 644 72.76 21.41 23.08
C GLN A 644 73.64 20.94 24.26
N THR A 645 73.03 20.30 25.27
CA THR A 645 73.75 19.77 26.43
C THR A 645 74.60 18.58 26.02
N LEU A 646 74.08 17.68 25.17
CA LEU A 646 74.83 16.55 24.63
C LEU A 646 76.03 17.01 23.77
N ASP A 647 75.83 18.03 22.93
CA ASP A 647 76.89 18.61 22.09
C ASP A 647 78.00 19.24 22.93
N SER A 648 77.67 19.86 24.07
CA SER A 648 78.66 20.43 24.99
C SER A 648 79.56 19.35 25.61
N ILE A 649 78.98 18.21 25.97
CA ILE A 649 79.70 17.06 26.53
C ILE A 649 80.54 16.38 25.44
N ASN A 650 80.00 16.23 24.23
CA ASN A 650 80.70 15.67 23.07
C ASN A 650 81.96 16.47 22.72
N LYS A 651 81.86 17.81 22.69
CA LYS A 651 82.98 18.71 22.42
C LYS A 651 84.06 18.66 23.50
N ALA A 652 83.69 18.51 24.77
CA ALA A 652 84.63 18.49 25.87
C ALA A 652 85.41 17.17 25.99
N LEU A 653 84.81 16.04 25.59
CA LEU A 653 85.37 14.70 25.78
C LEU A 653 85.80 14.01 24.47
N GLY A 654 85.58 14.63 23.30
CA GLY A 654 85.94 14.05 22.01
C GLY A 654 85.16 12.76 21.68
N THR A 655 83.91 12.66 22.14
CA THR A 655 83.05 11.48 21.96
C THR A 655 81.75 11.86 21.24
N THR A 656 81.07 10.88 20.63
CA THR A 656 79.77 11.06 19.95
C THR A 656 78.65 10.42 20.78
N LEU A 657 77.88 11.22 21.52
CA LEU A 657 76.78 10.78 22.38
C LEU A 657 75.38 11.09 21.81
N GLY A 658 75.29 11.54 20.55
CA GLY A 658 74.03 11.73 19.82
C GLY A 658 73.89 10.69 18.70
N GLY A 659 72.65 10.29 18.40
CA GLY A 659 72.32 9.21 17.46
C GLY A 659 72.88 9.37 16.04
N GLU A 660 72.91 8.21 15.36
CA GLU A 660 73.21 7.96 13.95
C GLU A 660 73.04 9.19 13.03
N SER A 661 74.16 9.65 12.47
CA SER A 661 74.14 10.15 11.11
C SER A 661 73.78 8.99 10.20
N GLU A 662 72.71 9.13 9.43
CA GLU A 662 72.32 8.31 8.27
C GLU A 662 73.47 7.44 7.73
N GLU A 663 73.53 6.19 8.18
CA GLU A 663 74.25 5.16 7.44
C GLU A 663 73.35 4.77 6.27
N LYS A 664 73.80 5.17 5.09
CA LYS A 664 73.35 4.63 3.81
C LYS A 664 73.57 3.12 3.83
N GLU A 665 72.50 2.35 4.04
CA GLU A 665 72.45 0.98 3.56
C GLU A 665 72.23 1.02 2.04
N GLU A 666 73.29 0.66 1.32
CA GLU A 666 73.19 0.14 -0.04
C GLU A 666 72.46 -1.21 0.06
N GLU A 667 71.16 -1.24 -0.29
CA GLU A 667 70.53 -2.46 -0.78
C GLU A 667 70.44 -2.40 -2.31
N GLU A 668 71.05 -3.41 -2.91
CA GLU A 668 71.13 -3.68 -4.33
C GLU A 668 69.73 -3.93 -4.93
N GLU A 669 69.22 -2.96 -5.68
CA GLU A 669 68.18 -3.19 -6.67
C GLU A 669 68.82 -3.81 -7.93
N LYS A 670 68.68 -5.13 -8.10
CA LYS A 670 68.64 -5.77 -9.43
C LYS A 670 67.77 -7.02 -9.42
N GLY A 671 66.71 -6.99 -10.23
CA GLY A 671 66.26 -8.16 -10.99
C GLY A 671 64.80 -8.55 -10.85
N GLY A 672 63.91 -7.79 -11.49
CA GLY A 672 62.58 -8.23 -11.93
C GLY A 672 62.24 -7.50 -13.23
N ASP A 673 62.68 -8.07 -14.34
CA ASP A 673 62.49 -7.63 -15.72
C ASP A 673 61.13 -8.10 -16.29
N GLU A 674 60.76 -7.51 -17.43
CA GLU A 674 59.56 -7.65 -18.29
C GLU A 674 58.42 -6.65 -17.97
N GLY A 675 58.10 -5.64 -18.79
CA GLY A 675 58.44 -5.38 -20.21
C GLY A 675 57.28 -5.74 -21.15
N SER A 676 56.41 -4.76 -21.43
CA SER A 676 55.71 -4.52 -22.73
C SER A 676 54.91 -3.23 -22.54
N ASP A 677 55.29 -2.08 -23.11
CA ASP A 677 55.25 -1.75 -24.53
C ASP A 677 53.86 -2.06 -25.11
N ASP A 678 52.96 -1.06 -25.16
CA ASP A 678 52.89 -0.27 -26.39
C ASP A 678 52.02 0.99 -26.23
N SER A 679 52.44 1.97 -27.00
CA SER A 679 51.87 3.28 -27.27
C SER A 679 50.50 3.24 -27.98
N ILE A 680 49.73 4.34 -27.88
CA ILE A 680 49.19 5.13 -29.03
C ILE A 680 48.21 6.22 -28.54
N GLU A 681 48.40 7.39 -29.13
CA GLU A 681 47.67 8.65 -29.02
C GLU A 681 46.17 8.61 -29.40
N GLU A 682 45.46 9.60 -28.83
CA GLU A 682 44.31 10.36 -29.36
C GLU A 682 43.06 9.62 -29.89
N VAL A 683 41.87 10.07 -29.46
CA VAL A 683 41.09 11.09 -30.16
C VAL A 683 39.79 11.37 -29.38
N VAL A 684 39.48 12.66 -29.33
CA VAL A 684 38.23 13.29 -28.95
C VAL A 684 37.08 12.84 -29.86
N ASP A 685 36.02 12.30 -29.27
CA ASP A 685 34.62 12.78 -29.45
C ASP A 685 33.74 12.26 -28.30
#